data_AF-A0A9D4SP38-F1
#
_entry.id   AF-A0A9D4SP38-F1
#
_cell.length_a   1.000
_cell.length_b   1.000
_cell.length_c   1.000
_cell.angle_alpha   90.00
_cell.angle_beta   90.00
_cell.angle_gamma   90.00
#
_symmetry.space_group_name_H-M   'P 1'
#
loop_
_entity.id
_entity.type
_entity.pdbx_description
1 polymer ?
#
loop_
_entity_poly.entity_id
_entity_poly.type
_entity_poly.pdbx_seq_one_letter_code
_entity_poly.pdbx_strand_id
1 'polypeptide(L)'
;MARLTVLASLVTSLLACSKCDSSRRSFTVDYANNQFLKDGETFRYISGSLHYFRVPRAYWRDRMVKMRMAGLNALQTYVEWSGHEPEPGTFNFEGAYDLEAFLDTAADVGLLVVLRPGPYICSERDSGGLPYWLRKLDPHVRCRSSGASYMEAVATWMDVLLPRVRPYMYDNGGPVITVQVENEYGNSVLPCDEVYLRGLFNQFKKHLGDDAVLFFTDYPTDKAYKCDLASGPLVTADIDSTVNVSDMFAIVRRNMKQGPLVVTEYYPGWMDNWGRRHANVDQRKFLKTFETILEMNASVNVYMFHGGTNFGFTNGANPLPEPTSYDFEAPLNESGDPTDTYYAVRNITARYLPVPHGPLPVPAPKMNLGLVELGQCCSLDEMLVFLRARDRLKAATSQFPMSFEEVGQDRGYLAYTTTVTFRPRSPAVLSVPGLRDRGYVSTSVTKAVLAKDQKIFTTPIVVTRAQNITILVENTGRNNGGLCETKTVIAWVVTSLLACSNCASSSRSFTVDYANNQFLKDGQPFRYISGSLHYFRVPKAYWQDRMEKMRLAGLNALQTYVEWSGHEPEPGKFNFEGDYDLKAFLDTAKKVGLLVIFRPGPYICAERDNGGLPYWLLRLNPNMKYRSSDPSYLSRVDKFFGVLLPMIEPYLYKNGGPIITVQVENEYGQYTNCDKQYMRHLVNITQSYLGQDVVLFRTDAPGDAAYRCDSVEGPLVTADFGANVNVDAMFAAVRRAMKQGPLVVTEYYPGWLDHWGQRHAKVDQKLVMKTFEKILQRNASVNFYMFHGGTNFGFMNGANPPAQPTSYDYGAPLTEAGDPNDTYFKIREVVGRYLPLPNGTLPVPASKLKIGAVELHSCATLDDIRSFLRVKGYVTAVTSNRPLSFEELGHAYGYVVYTTRVSFRPSSPANLGVPGIKNRGYVFTAQTRAVVSTDQLVYSVPVVVQGGQNITILVENTGRINYGAGNRDVKGIIENVTLDNHLLSGWTMEPLPLDKSDVLTELVEAFATSNAEPQCSAPGAFFGTFVLPEGQKTLDTFLDPTGWGKGVAFVNGFNLGRYWPSIGPQVTLYVPGVLLLPHPEKNTILLFETESTPEGNRTGIISNVTLDKHVLSGWTMEPLPLDKSDVVTHLTEAFATSNAEPQCSAPGAFFGTFVLPEGQKTLDTFLDPTGWGKGVAFVNGFNLGRYWPSIGPQVTLYVPGVLLRPYPEKNTVLLFETESAPEGNRTVSFVDVPNIDGPVPGDTESLGG
;
A
#
# COMPACT_ATOMS: atom_id res chain seq x y z
N MET A 1 -40.19 -26.26 83.77
CA MET A 1 -40.86 -24.97 84.06
C MET A 1 -39.85 -23.84 83.96
N ALA A 2 -40.31 -22.60 83.76
CA ALA A 2 -39.45 -21.42 83.67
C ALA A 2 -38.88 -20.98 85.04
N ARG A 3 -37.77 -20.23 84.98
CA ARG A 3 -37.17 -19.33 85.99
C ARG A 3 -36.05 -18.55 85.25
N LEU A 4 -35.98 -17.21 85.21
CA LEU A 4 -35.84 -16.25 86.32
C LEU A 4 -34.80 -16.76 87.34
N THR A 5 -33.55 -16.30 87.38
CA THR A 5 -33.17 -14.91 87.67
C THR A 5 -31.65 -14.74 87.52
N VAL A 6 -31.17 -13.81 86.68
CA VAL A 6 -30.12 -12.80 86.95
C VAL A 6 -30.23 -11.78 85.80
N LEU A 7 -30.48 -10.52 86.13
CA LEU A 7 -30.44 -9.38 85.19
C LEU A 7 -29.60 -8.27 85.84
N ALA A 8 -29.19 -7.28 85.03
CA ALA A 8 -28.47 -6.06 85.45
C ALA A 8 -27.01 -6.22 85.92
N SER A 9 -26.10 -6.48 84.97
CA SER A 9 -24.75 -5.89 84.84
C SER A 9 -24.12 -6.39 83.53
N LEU A 10 -23.57 -5.57 82.61
CA LEU A 10 -23.34 -4.12 82.62
C LEU A 10 -24.19 -3.41 81.53
N VAL A 11 -24.69 -2.21 81.83
CA VAL A 11 -25.13 -1.21 80.85
C VAL A 11 -24.52 0.13 81.26
N THR A 12 -23.35 0.49 80.72
CA THR A 12 -22.70 1.80 80.99
C THR A 12 -21.53 2.12 80.02
N SER A 13 -21.74 2.05 78.70
CA SER A 13 -20.78 2.63 77.71
C SER A 13 -21.40 3.00 76.35
N LEU A 14 -22.68 3.40 76.32
CA LEU A 14 -23.29 3.97 75.11
C LEU A 14 -23.05 5.48 75.08
N LEU A 15 -21.88 5.91 74.57
CA LEU A 15 -21.60 7.23 73.96
C LEU A 15 -20.08 7.34 73.65
N ALA A 16 -19.75 7.73 72.41
CA ALA A 16 -18.42 7.64 71.78
C ALA A 16 -17.86 6.19 71.66
N CYS A 17 -17.24 5.78 70.55
CA CYS A 17 -16.74 6.55 69.41
C CYS A 17 -17.38 6.13 68.07
N SER A 18 -17.74 7.10 67.25
CA SER A 18 -18.11 6.90 65.85
C SER A 18 -16.87 6.96 64.95
N LYS A 19 -16.33 5.81 64.54
CA LYS A 19 -15.53 5.58 63.30
C LYS A 19 -14.90 4.18 63.32
N CYS A 20 -15.55 3.22 62.66
CA CYS A 20 -14.92 2.08 62.01
C CYS A 20 -15.63 1.91 60.66
N ASP A 21 -15.30 2.80 59.73
CA ASP A 21 -15.76 2.71 58.34
C ASP A 21 -14.90 1.67 57.63
N SER A 22 -15.52 0.64 57.07
CA SER A 22 -14.80 -0.44 56.39
C SER A 22 -14.39 0.04 55.01
N SER A 23 -13.12 0.40 54.84
CA SER A 23 -12.59 0.97 53.59
C SER A 23 -12.92 0.08 52.39
N ARG A 24 -13.84 0.58 51.54
CA ARG A 24 -14.20 -0.05 50.27
C ARG A 24 -12.93 -0.19 49.41
N ARG A 25 -12.64 -1.41 48.94
CA ARG A 25 -11.54 -1.64 48.00
C ARG A 25 -11.71 -0.72 46.80
N SER A 26 -10.63 -0.02 46.44
CA SER A 26 -10.69 1.05 45.44
C SER A 26 -9.38 1.20 44.70
N PHE A 27 -9.44 1.31 43.37
CA PHE A 27 -8.30 1.66 42.54
C PHE A 27 -8.61 2.91 41.72
N THR A 28 -7.90 4.00 41.97
CA THR A 28 -8.22 5.33 41.43
C THR A 28 -6.98 6.09 40.97
N VAL A 29 -7.18 7.21 40.26
CA VAL A 29 -6.10 8.07 39.76
C VAL A 29 -6.12 9.40 40.51
N ASP A 30 -5.02 9.70 41.21
CA ASP A 30 -4.76 11.01 41.79
C ASP A 30 -4.04 11.89 40.77
N TYR A 31 -4.85 12.61 40.00
CA TYR A 31 -4.41 13.58 39.00
C TYR A 31 -3.65 14.77 39.62
N ALA A 32 -3.90 15.11 40.89
CA ALA A 32 -3.26 16.25 41.54
C ALA A 32 -1.79 15.96 41.86
N ASN A 33 -1.49 14.77 42.39
CA ASN A 33 -0.13 14.32 42.74
C ASN A 33 0.52 13.41 41.69
N ASN A 34 -0.15 13.16 40.55
CA ASN A 34 0.35 12.36 39.43
C ASN A 34 0.67 10.90 39.78
N GLN A 35 -0.24 10.24 40.50
CA GLN A 35 -0.05 8.87 41.01
C GLN A 35 -1.33 8.03 40.88
N PHE A 36 -1.21 6.71 40.96
CA PHE A 36 -2.35 5.86 41.28
C PHE A 36 -2.56 5.81 42.79
N LEU A 37 -3.80 5.61 43.23
CA LEU A 37 -4.15 5.26 44.60
C LEU A 37 -4.81 3.89 44.63
N LYS A 38 -4.33 3.01 45.52
CA LYS A 38 -4.92 1.71 45.82
C LYS A 38 -5.33 1.71 47.29
N ASP A 39 -6.62 1.54 47.55
CA ASP A 39 -7.24 1.63 48.89
C ASP A 39 -6.94 2.95 49.63
N GLY A 40 -6.68 4.01 48.87
CA GLY A 40 -6.29 5.34 49.36
C GLY A 40 -4.78 5.58 49.52
N GLU A 41 -3.94 4.55 49.36
CA GLU A 41 -2.47 4.68 49.46
C GLU A 41 -1.81 4.83 48.08
N THR A 42 -0.71 5.60 48.01
CA THR A 42 0.10 5.77 46.80
C THR A 42 0.53 4.42 46.21
N PHE A 43 0.19 4.19 44.95
CA PHE A 43 0.48 2.95 44.25
C PHE A 43 1.22 3.17 42.92
N ARG A 44 2.06 2.19 42.58
CA ARG A 44 2.80 2.10 41.32
C ARG A 44 2.91 0.63 40.92
N TYR A 45 2.63 0.29 39.67
CA TYR A 45 2.82 -1.07 39.19
C TYR A 45 4.12 -1.24 38.42
N ILE A 46 4.78 -2.36 38.70
CA ILE A 46 5.84 -2.93 37.86
C ILE A 46 5.29 -4.28 37.43
N SER A 47 5.08 -4.44 36.13
CA SER A 47 4.36 -5.56 35.54
C SER A 47 5.07 -6.14 34.33
N GLY A 48 4.53 -7.25 33.85
CA GLY A 48 5.02 -7.96 32.69
C GLY A 48 3.86 -8.58 31.92
N SER A 49 4.01 -8.69 30.60
CA SER A 49 2.98 -9.24 29.74
C SER A 49 3.08 -10.77 29.62
N LEU A 50 1.93 -11.42 29.78
CA LEU A 50 1.71 -12.86 29.73
C LEU A 50 0.34 -13.10 29.07
N HIS A 51 0.32 -13.63 27.84
CA HIS A 51 -0.93 -13.85 27.10
C HIS A 51 -1.39 -15.30 27.27
N TYR A 52 -2.55 -15.50 27.91
CA TYR A 52 -3.04 -16.83 28.29
C TYR A 52 -3.25 -17.78 27.09
N PHE A 53 -3.66 -17.24 25.94
CA PHE A 53 -3.86 -17.99 24.69
C PHE A 53 -2.56 -18.45 24.00
N ARG A 54 -1.38 -18.02 24.50
CA ARG A 54 -0.05 -18.46 24.05
C ARG A 54 0.60 -19.51 24.96
N VAL A 55 -0.07 -19.91 26.05
CA VAL A 55 0.48 -20.77 27.11
C VAL A 55 -0.55 -21.83 27.52
N PRO A 56 -0.19 -23.13 27.63
CA PRO A 56 -1.13 -24.15 28.12
C PRO A 56 -1.62 -23.83 29.54
N ARG A 57 -2.93 -24.00 29.78
CA ARG A 57 -3.61 -23.64 31.04
C ARG A 57 -2.92 -24.16 32.30
N ALA A 58 -2.36 -25.37 32.24
CA ALA A 58 -1.63 -25.98 33.36
C ALA A 58 -0.38 -25.18 33.81
N TYR A 59 0.20 -24.35 32.93
CA TYR A 59 1.41 -23.57 33.21
C TYR A 59 1.14 -22.11 33.57
N TRP A 60 -0.10 -21.60 33.43
CA TRP A 60 -0.42 -20.21 33.79
C TRP A 60 0.06 -19.84 35.20
N ARG A 61 -0.19 -20.71 36.19
CA ARG A 61 0.26 -20.48 37.59
C ARG A 61 1.78 -20.49 37.74
N ASP A 62 2.50 -21.35 37.01
CA ASP A 62 3.98 -21.38 37.03
C ASP A 62 4.56 -20.05 36.51
N ARG A 63 4.07 -19.58 35.35
CA ARG A 63 4.52 -18.30 34.78
C ARG A 63 4.22 -17.13 35.72
N MET A 64 3.01 -17.08 36.28
CA MET A 64 2.61 -16.05 37.26
C MET A 64 3.44 -16.10 38.55
N VAL A 65 3.73 -17.29 39.10
CA VAL A 65 4.58 -17.40 40.29
C VAL A 65 6.00 -16.92 39.99
N LYS A 66 6.56 -17.26 38.83
CA LYS A 66 7.86 -16.72 38.36
C LYS A 66 7.81 -15.19 38.23
N MET A 67 6.76 -14.62 37.61
CA MET A 67 6.54 -13.17 37.55
C MET A 67 6.49 -12.51 38.93
N ARG A 68 5.77 -13.10 39.90
CA ARG A 68 5.72 -12.60 41.27
C ARG A 68 7.09 -12.70 41.96
N MET A 69 7.83 -13.78 41.73
CA MET A 69 9.20 -13.96 42.23
C MET A 69 10.20 -12.98 41.63
N ALA A 70 9.97 -12.47 40.41
CA ALA A 70 10.73 -11.37 39.82
C ALA A 70 10.47 -9.99 40.47
N GLY A 71 9.49 -9.90 41.37
CA GLY A 71 9.11 -8.65 42.04
C GLY A 71 7.94 -7.91 41.41
N LEU A 72 7.41 -8.41 40.28
CA LEU A 72 6.24 -7.81 39.65
C LEU A 72 5.05 -7.86 40.63
N ASN A 73 4.30 -6.77 40.72
CA ASN A 73 3.09 -6.66 41.55
C ASN A 73 1.79 -6.67 40.71
N ALA A 74 1.92 -6.63 39.39
CA ALA A 74 0.84 -6.85 38.44
C ALA A 74 1.32 -7.65 37.22
N LEU A 75 0.37 -8.18 36.44
CA LEU A 75 0.58 -8.72 35.10
C LEU A 75 -0.26 -7.95 34.08
N GLN A 76 0.11 -8.06 32.82
CA GLN A 76 -0.65 -7.53 31.69
C GLN A 76 -1.05 -8.66 30.73
N THR A 77 -2.25 -8.61 30.15
CA THR A 77 -2.71 -9.63 29.19
C THR A 77 -3.67 -9.04 28.17
N TYR A 78 -3.60 -9.50 26.91
CA TYR A 78 -4.57 -9.16 25.88
C TYR A 78 -5.80 -10.09 25.91
N VAL A 79 -6.97 -9.61 25.45
CA VAL A 79 -8.13 -10.48 25.13
C VAL A 79 -8.37 -10.48 23.62
N GLU A 80 -8.05 -11.61 22.98
CA GLU A 80 -8.15 -11.80 21.53
C GLU A 80 -9.59 -12.09 21.08
N TRP A 81 -10.19 -11.14 20.36
CA TRP A 81 -11.55 -11.29 19.82
C TRP A 81 -11.64 -12.45 18.79
N SER A 82 -10.66 -12.60 17.89
CA SER A 82 -10.61 -13.71 16.92
C SER A 82 -10.47 -15.12 17.51
N GLY A 83 -10.08 -15.25 18.78
CA GLY A 83 -10.02 -16.52 19.51
C GLY A 83 -11.27 -16.79 20.36
N HIS A 84 -11.89 -15.72 20.85
CA HIS A 84 -13.11 -15.75 21.67
C HIS A 84 -14.41 -15.77 20.86
N GLU A 85 -14.43 -15.24 19.64
CA GLU A 85 -15.56 -15.30 18.71
C GLU A 85 -15.09 -15.77 17.31
N PRO A 86 -14.76 -17.07 17.15
CA PRO A 86 -14.25 -17.61 15.88
C PRO A 86 -15.26 -17.59 14.72
N GLU A 87 -16.57 -17.62 15.01
CA GLU A 87 -17.67 -17.40 14.06
C GLU A 87 -18.71 -16.45 14.68
N PRO A 88 -19.48 -15.70 13.87
CA PRO A 88 -20.40 -14.68 14.38
C PRO A 88 -21.38 -15.23 15.43
N GLY A 89 -21.45 -14.57 16.59
CA GLY A 89 -22.31 -14.96 17.72
C GLY A 89 -21.91 -16.27 18.43
N THR A 90 -20.80 -16.90 18.05
CA THR A 90 -20.34 -18.19 18.59
C THR A 90 -19.15 -17.97 19.51
N PHE A 91 -19.41 -17.84 20.81
CA PHE A 91 -18.40 -17.46 21.81
C PHE A 91 -17.72 -18.64 22.50
N ASN A 92 -16.42 -18.51 22.76
CA ASN A 92 -15.57 -19.50 23.41
C ASN A 92 -14.78 -18.89 24.58
N PHE A 93 -15.12 -19.29 25.80
CA PHE A 93 -14.42 -18.94 27.05
C PHE A 93 -13.87 -20.19 27.76
N GLU A 94 -13.53 -21.25 27.01
CA GLU A 94 -13.10 -22.54 27.56
C GLU A 94 -11.63 -22.87 27.26
N GLY A 95 -11.08 -23.85 28.00
CA GLY A 95 -9.76 -24.42 27.72
C GLY A 95 -8.64 -23.38 27.79
N ALA A 96 -8.04 -23.06 26.64
CA ALA A 96 -6.99 -22.05 26.49
C ALA A 96 -7.51 -20.60 26.34
N TYR A 97 -8.83 -20.40 26.27
CA TYR A 97 -9.49 -19.09 26.23
C TYR A 97 -10.31 -18.79 27.50
N ASP A 98 -10.18 -19.60 28.55
CA ASP A 98 -10.80 -19.37 29.86
C ASP A 98 -10.13 -18.19 30.61
N LEU A 99 -10.58 -17.00 30.24
CA LEU A 99 -10.12 -15.72 30.81
C LEU A 99 -10.44 -15.62 32.30
N GLU A 100 -11.59 -16.11 32.74
CA GLU A 100 -12.06 -16.00 34.12
C GLU A 100 -11.14 -16.79 35.06
N ALA A 101 -10.81 -18.05 34.72
CA ALA A 101 -9.85 -18.85 35.47
C ALA A 101 -8.41 -18.29 35.39
N PHE A 102 -8.03 -17.59 34.33
CA PHE A 102 -6.74 -16.88 34.27
C PHE A 102 -6.70 -15.70 35.25
N LEU A 103 -7.78 -14.91 35.34
CA LEU A 103 -7.90 -13.82 36.30
C LEU A 103 -7.95 -14.33 37.75
N ASP A 104 -8.68 -15.43 38.02
CA ASP A 104 -8.63 -16.10 39.33
C ASP A 104 -7.20 -16.54 39.67
N THR A 105 -6.49 -17.19 38.73
CA THR A 105 -5.09 -17.61 38.95
C THR A 105 -4.17 -16.43 39.27
N ALA A 106 -4.40 -15.26 38.67
CA ALA A 106 -3.65 -14.03 38.96
C ALA A 106 -3.89 -13.53 40.39
N ALA A 107 -5.16 -13.48 40.82
CA ALA A 107 -5.53 -13.12 42.18
C ALA A 107 -4.94 -14.09 43.22
N ASP A 108 -4.98 -15.39 42.92
CA ASP A 108 -4.47 -16.49 43.74
C ASP A 108 -2.95 -16.47 43.95
N VAL A 109 -2.22 -15.87 43.00
CA VAL A 109 -0.75 -15.63 43.07
C VAL A 109 -0.43 -14.25 43.68
N GLY A 110 -1.44 -13.40 43.91
CA GLY A 110 -1.26 -12.05 44.44
C GLY A 110 -0.67 -11.08 43.41
N LEU A 111 -1.05 -11.23 42.13
CA LEU A 111 -0.79 -10.27 41.06
C LEU A 111 -2.09 -9.50 40.73
N LEU A 112 -1.98 -8.19 40.63
CA LEU A 112 -3.03 -7.35 40.03
C LEU A 112 -2.99 -7.47 38.50
N VAL A 113 -4.04 -7.05 37.80
CA VAL A 113 -4.15 -7.22 36.34
C VAL A 113 -4.37 -5.88 35.63
N VAL A 114 -3.53 -5.61 34.62
CA VAL A 114 -3.73 -4.63 33.56
C VAL A 114 -4.37 -5.38 32.38
N LEU A 115 -5.68 -5.24 32.20
CA LEU A 115 -6.40 -5.98 31.17
C LEU A 115 -6.41 -5.18 29.86
N ARG A 116 -6.07 -5.80 28.74
CA ARG A 116 -6.05 -5.15 27.43
C ARG A 116 -7.01 -5.87 26.47
N PRO A 117 -8.32 -5.67 26.62
CA PRO A 117 -9.27 -6.27 25.69
C PRO A 117 -9.18 -5.63 24.30
N GLY A 118 -9.68 -6.34 23.29
CA GLY A 118 -9.89 -5.80 21.94
C GLY A 118 -10.90 -4.64 21.91
N PRO A 119 -11.25 -4.14 20.71
CA PRO A 119 -11.37 -4.95 19.50
C PRO A 119 -10.07 -5.19 18.73
N TYR A 120 -9.08 -4.28 18.79
CA TYR A 120 -7.76 -4.49 18.19
C TYR A 120 -6.68 -4.61 19.26
N ILE A 121 -5.80 -5.60 19.14
CA ILE A 121 -4.77 -5.91 20.14
C ILE A 121 -3.33 -5.91 19.62
N CYS A 122 -3.10 -5.71 18.31
CA CYS A 122 -1.76 -5.63 17.70
C CYS A 122 -0.76 -6.75 18.09
N SER A 123 -1.22 -7.94 18.53
CA SER A 123 -0.36 -8.89 19.24
C SER A 123 0.18 -10.01 18.34
N GLU A 124 0.56 -9.70 17.10
CA GLU A 124 1.19 -10.63 16.16
C GLU A 124 0.34 -11.91 15.86
N ARG A 125 -0.99 -11.70 15.93
CA ARG A 125 -2.05 -12.66 15.52
C ARG A 125 -2.59 -12.27 14.16
N ASP A 126 -3.17 -13.23 13.43
CA ASP A 126 -3.83 -12.95 12.15
C ASP A 126 -4.79 -11.75 12.26
N SER A 127 -4.65 -10.79 11.33
CA SER A 127 -5.45 -9.55 11.32
C SER A 127 -5.39 -8.71 12.62
N GLY A 128 -4.34 -8.84 13.43
CA GLY A 128 -4.16 -8.10 14.69
C GLY A 128 -5.12 -8.51 15.81
N GLY A 129 -5.72 -9.70 15.72
CA GLY A 129 -6.70 -10.23 16.68
C GLY A 129 -8.17 -9.91 16.34
N LEU A 130 -8.45 -9.31 15.18
CA LEU A 130 -9.79 -9.05 14.67
C LEU A 130 -10.39 -10.30 14.00
N PRO A 131 -11.64 -10.70 14.28
CA PRO A 131 -12.26 -11.86 13.63
C PRO A 131 -12.41 -11.69 12.10
N TYR A 132 -12.04 -12.73 11.36
CA TYR A 132 -12.05 -12.72 9.89
C TYR A 132 -13.45 -12.48 9.30
N TRP A 133 -14.50 -12.97 9.98
CA TRP A 133 -15.89 -12.92 9.54
C TRP A 133 -16.49 -11.52 9.60
N LEU A 134 -15.85 -10.53 10.20
CA LEU A 134 -16.28 -9.13 10.10
C LEU A 134 -16.46 -8.70 8.64
N ARG A 135 -15.59 -9.19 7.73
CA ARG A 135 -15.68 -8.96 6.28
C ARG A 135 -16.86 -9.65 5.59
N LYS A 136 -17.54 -10.61 6.26
CA LYS A 136 -18.76 -11.27 5.75
C LYS A 136 -20.02 -10.48 6.09
N LEU A 137 -20.00 -9.64 7.14
CA LEU A 137 -21.14 -8.78 7.49
C LEU A 137 -21.36 -7.69 6.45
N ASP A 138 -20.26 -7.14 5.93
CA ASP A 138 -20.25 -6.02 5.01
C ASP A 138 -18.92 -6.07 4.20
N PRO A 139 -18.95 -6.22 2.86
CA PRO A 139 -17.75 -6.24 2.02
C PRO A 139 -16.90 -4.95 2.11
N HIS A 140 -17.49 -3.87 2.60
CA HIS A 140 -16.86 -2.57 2.81
C HIS A 140 -16.67 -2.24 4.30
N VAL A 141 -16.79 -3.24 5.20
CA VAL A 141 -16.67 -3.04 6.66
C VAL A 141 -15.39 -2.27 7.00
N ARG A 142 -15.56 -1.15 7.69
CA ARG A 142 -14.44 -0.34 8.16
C ARG A 142 -14.18 -0.62 9.65
N CYS A 143 -13.39 -1.66 9.91
CA CYS A 143 -12.81 -1.93 11.22
C CYS A 143 -12.08 -0.70 11.79
N ARG A 144 -11.89 -0.68 13.11
CA ARG A 144 -11.26 0.41 13.86
C ARG A 144 -11.89 1.78 13.54
N SER A 145 -13.22 1.84 13.41
CA SER A 145 -13.94 3.07 13.06
C SER A 145 -15.41 3.11 13.49
N SER A 146 -16.02 4.29 13.37
CA SER A 146 -17.43 4.57 13.70
C SER A 146 -18.47 4.03 12.68
N GLY A 147 -18.09 3.08 11.81
CA GLY A 147 -19.00 2.45 10.85
C GLY A 147 -19.99 1.48 11.53
N ALA A 148 -21.28 1.53 11.16
CA ALA A 148 -22.36 0.83 11.86
C ALA A 148 -22.13 -0.69 11.99
N SER A 149 -21.90 -1.40 10.88
CA SER A 149 -21.69 -2.85 10.82
C SER A 149 -20.55 -3.34 11.73
N TYR A 150 -19.51 -2.52 11.88
CA TYR A 150 -18.39 -2.80 12.78
C TYR A 150 -18.71 -2.44 14.23
N MET A 151 -19.31 -1.27 14.48
CA MET A 151 -19.70 -0.84 15.82
C MET A 151 -20.77 -1.74 16.45
N GLU A 152 -21.63 -2.36 15.64
CA GLU A 152 -22.61 -3.37 16.08
C GLU A 152 -21.91 -4.67 16.51
N ALA A 153 -21.01 -5.20 15.68
CA ALA A 153 -20.20 -6.37 16.04
C ALA A 153 -19.32 -6.12 17.29
N VAL A 154 -18.68 -4.95 17.38
CA VAL A 154 -17.93 -4.52 18.57
C VAL A 154 -18.85 -4.38 19.79
N ALA A 155 -20.07 -3.84 19.63
CA ALA A 155 -21.03 -3.77 20.73
C ALA A 155 -21.43 -5.17 21.21
N THR A 156 -21.74 -6.10 20.30
CA THR A 156 -22.06 -7.50 20.63
C THR A 156 -20.91 -8.18 21.37
N TRP A 157 -19.67 -8.02 20.91
CA TRP A 157 -18.47 -8.51 21.61
C TRP A 157 -18.34 -7.94 23.02
N MET A 158 -18.51 -6.62 23.18
CA MET A 158 -18.42 -5.95 24.48
C MET A 158 -19.57 -6.30 25.44
N ASP A 159 -20.79 -6.47 24.91
CA ASP A 159 -21.98 -6.92 25.65
C ASP A 159 -21.82 -8.37 26.17
N VAL A 160 -20.92 -9.17 25.60
CA VAL A 160 -20.55 -10.52 26.09
C VAL A 160 -19.32 -10.49 27.01
N LEU A 161 -18.25 -9.80 26.61
CA LEU A 161 -16.98 -9.79 27.35
C LEU A 161 -17.05 -8.99 28.66
N LEU A 162 -17.52 -7.74 28.60
CA LEU A 162 -17.35 -6.82 29.72
C LEU A 162 -18.19 -7.19 30.96
N PRO A 163 -19.39 -7.81 30.83
CA PRO A 163 -20.08 -8.38 31.99
C PRO A 163 -19.30 -9.50 32.70
N ARG A 164 -18.48 -10.30 31.99
CA ARG A 164 -17.57 -11.29 32.60
C ARG A 164 -16.37 -10.63 33.29
N VAL A 165 -15.87 -9.52 32.73
CA VAL A 165 -14.76 -8.75 33.35
C VAL A 165 -15.21 -8.00 34.61
N ARG A 166 -16.46 -7.52 34.67
CA ARG A 166 -16.96 -6.64 35.75
C ARG A 166 -16.75 -7.19 37.17
N PRO A 167 -17.03 -8.46 37.52
CA PRO A 167 -16.73 -9.01 38.85
C PRO A 167 -15.23 -8.99 39.21
N TYR A 168 -14.36 -9.13 38.21
CA TYR A 168 -12.91 -9.17 38.39
C TYR A 168 -12.27 -7.77 38.54
N MET A 169 -13.04 -6.68 38.41
CA MET A 169 -12.57 -5.32 38.74
C MET A 169 -12.19 -5.21 40.22
N TYR A 170 -11.13 -4.46 40.52
CA TYR A 170 -10.56 -4.35 41.86
C TYR A 170 -11.57 -3.90 42.93
N ASP A 171 -12.39 -2.91 42.58
CA ASP A 171 -13.44 -2.32 43.42
C ASP A 171 -14.62 -3.27 43.68
N ASN A 172 -14.78 -4.31 42.85
CA ASN A 172 -15.75 -5.39 43.04
C ASN A 172 -15.14 -6.62 43.74
N GLY A 173 -13.83 -6.60 44.04
CA GLY A 173 -13.11 -7.63 44.80
C GLY A 173 -12.05 -8.39 44.01
N GLY A 174 -12.01 -8.29 42.68
CA GLY A 174 -11.05 -9.02 41.84
C GLY A 174 -9.66 -8.40 41.74
N PRO A 175 -8.84 -8.82 40.75
CA PRO A 175 -7.48 -8.32 40.55
C PRO A 175 -7.34 -7.19 39.51
N VAL A 176 -8.33 -6.94 38.65
CA VAL A 176 -8.21 -6.01 37.51
C VAL A 176 -8.24 -4.56 37.98
N ILE A 177 -7.12 -3.87 37.85
CA ILE A 177 -6.93 -2.48 38.31
C ILE A 177 -7.10 -1.43 37.21
N THR A 178 -6.76 -1.77 35.96
CA THR A 178 -6.87 -0.87 34.81
C THR A 178 -7.27 -1.65 33.56
N VAL A 179 -7.98 -1.00 32.64
CA VAL A 179 -8.45 -1.61 31.39
C VAL A 179 -8.13 -0.71 30.20
N GLN A 180 -7.50 -1.25 29.16
CA GLN A 180 -7.28 -0.53 27.90
C GLN A 180 -8.57 -0.45 27.09
N VAL A 181 -8.77 0.68 26.41
CA VAL A 181 -9.92 0.92 25.51
C VAL A 181 -9.60 0.54 24.06
N GLU A 182 -8.39 0.83 23.58
CA GLU A 182 -7.90 0.50 22.23
C GLU A 182 -6.35 0.51 22.24
N ASN A 183 -5.69 -0.20 21.32
CA ASN A 183 -4.24 -0.18 21.15
C ASN A 183 -3.78 0.52 19.87
N GLU A 184 -2.73 1.35 19.92
CA GLU A 184 -2.05 1.93 18.73
C GLU A 184 -3.04 2.53 17.72
N TYR A 185 -3.91 3.42 18.18
CA TYR A 185 -4.86 4.11 17.32
C TYR A 185 -4.26 5.40 16.77
N GLY A 186 -3.69 6.21 17.65
CA GLY A 186 -3.14 7.52 17.33
C GLY A 186 -2.01 7.49 16.30
N ASN A 187 -1.19 6.43 16.30
CA ASN A 187 -0.07 6.26 15.38
C ASN A 187 -0.40 5.56 14.05
N SER A 188 -1.63 5.07 13.86
CA SER A 188 -2.09 4.59 12.55
C SER A 188 -2.03 5.69 11.47
N VAL A 189 -2.08 5.33 10.17
CA VAL A 189 -2.01 6.32 9.09
C VAL A 189 -3.29 7.19 9.02
N LEU A 190 -4.36 6.69 9.66
CA LEU A 190 -5.63 7.38 9.88
C LEU A 190 -5.51 8.78 10.49
N PRO A 191 -6.41 9.69 10.07
CA PRO A 191 -6.91 10.78 10.91
C PRO A 191 -7.86 10.23 12.00
N CYS A 192 -7.77 10.80 13.20
CA CYS A 192 -8.45 10.35 14.41
C CYS A 192 -9.96 10.06 14.26
N ASP A 193 -10.44 8.98 14.88
CA ASP A 193 -11.87 8.68 15.00
C ASP A 193 -12.38 8.88 16.44
N GLU A 194 -12.53 10.14 16.85
CA GLU A 194 -13.10 10.51 18.17
C GLU A 194 -14.48 9.90 18.43
N VAL A 195 -15.27 9.59 17.39
CA VAL A 195 -16.60 8.99 17.51
C VAL A 195 -16.49 7.50 17.84
N TYR A 196 -15.56 6.79 17.19
CA TYR A 196 -15.18 5.41 17.52
C TYR A 196 -14.61 5.31 18.93
N LEU A 197 -13.56 6.08 19.25
CA LEU A 197 -12.87 5.99 20.54
C LEU A 197 -13.77 6.39 21.71
N ARG A 198 -14.60 7.43 21.57
CA ARG A 198 -15.62 7.77 22.57
C ARG A 198 -16.76 6.75 22.62
N GLY A 199 -17.10 6.12 21.49
CA GLY A 199 -18.02 4.99 21.41
C GLY A 199 -17.54 3.78 22.23
N LEU A 200 -16.27 3.38 22.04
CA LEU A 200 -15.62 2.35 22.85
C LEU A 200 -15.61 2.74 24.34
N PHE A 201 -15.08 3.92 24.67
CA PHE A 201 -14.98 4.41 26.05
C PHE A 201 -16.35 4.38 26.76
N ASN A 202 -17.42 4.77 26.07
CA ASN A 202 -18.78 4.69 26.58
C ASN A 202 -19.28 3.26 26.80
N GLN A 203 -18.94 2.28 25.94
CA GLN A 203 -19.24 0.87 26.19
C GLN A 203 -18.48 0.35 27.42
N PHE A 204 -17.20 0.69 27.57
CA PHE A 204 -16.42 0.34 28.77
C PHE A 204 -17.03 0.93 30.05
N LYS A 205 -17.44 2.20 30.06
CA LYS A 205 -18.11 2.83 31.20
C LYS A 205 -19.50 2.24 31.49
N LYS A 206 -20.33 2.01 30.46
CA LYS A 206 -21.63 1.31 30.55
C LYS A 206 -21.52 -0.02 31.29
N HIS A 207 -20.50 -0.83 30.97
CA HIS A 207 -20.38 -2.18 31.52
C HIS A 207 -19.54 -2.29 32.80
N LEU A 208 -18.44 -1.55 32.92
CA LEU A 208 -17.53 -1.64 34.08
C LEU A 208 -17.85 -0.62 35.19
N GLY A 209 -18.51 0.49 34.84
CA GLY A 209 -18.89 1.56 35.77
C GLY A 209 -18.01 2.82 35.65
N ASP A 210 -18.52 3.94 36.18
CA ASP A 210 -17.87 5.25 36.09
C ASP A 210 -16.54 5.33 36.84
N ASP A 211 -16.38 4.57 37.92
CA ASP A 211 -15.14 4.50 38.73
C ASP A 211 -13.97 3.80 37.98
N ALA A 212 -14.25 2.99 36.94
CA ALA A 212 -13.25 2.14 36.29
C ALA A 212 -12.11 2.94 35.63
N VAL A 213 -10.85 2.62 35.94
CA VAL A 213 -9.67 3.29 35.37
C VAL A 213 -9.39 2.76 33.95
N LEU A 214 -9.68 3.60 32.96
CA LEU A 214 -9.55 3.30 31.53
C LEU A 214 -8.38 4.08 30.91
N PHE A 215 -7.67 3.49 29.95
CA PHE A 215 -6.55 4.13 29.25
C PHE A 215 -6.45 3.75 27.76
N PHE A 216 -5.63 4.49 27.01
CA PHE A 216 -5.21 4.20 25.64
C PHE A 216 -3.67 4.07 25.58
N THR A 217 -3.15 3.08 24.85
CA THR A 217 -1.71 2.91 24.60
C THR A 217 -1.38 3.35 23.18
N ASP A 218 -0.37 4.21 23.03
CA ASP A 218 0.16 4.64 21.73
C ASP A 218 1.62 5.10 21.87
N TYR A 219 2.41 4.92 20.80
CA TYR A 219 3.75 5.50 20.68
C TYR A 219 3.71 7.03 20.92
N PRO A 220 4.63 7.60 21.72
CA PRO A 220 4.53 8.94 22.28
C PRO A 220 4.67 10.07 21.24
N THR A 221 3.54 10.51 20.66
CA THR A 221 3.50 11.65 19.74
C THR A 221 2.37 12.63 20.06
N ASP A 222 2.59 13.92 19.76
CA ASP A 222 1.55 14.97 19.86
C ASP A 222 0.36 14.73 18.89
N LYS A 223 0.55 13.89 17.85
CA LYS A 223 -0.55 13.44 16.97
C LYS A 223 -1.42 12.43 17.70
N ALA A 224 -0.80 11.40 18.28
CA ALA A 224 -1.48 10.27 18.88
C ALA A 224 -2.29 10.68 20.12
N TYR A 225 -1.63 11.19 21.16
CA TYR A 225 -2.28 11.52 22.42
C TYR A 225 -3.37 12.59 22.30
N LYS A 226 -3.35 13.43 21.26
CA LYS A 226 -4.45 14.36 20.96
C LYS A 226 -5.74 13.63 20.56
N CYS A 227 -5.65 12.48 19.89
CA CYS A 227 -6.78 11.65 19.51
C CYS A 227 -7.41 10.97 20.75
N ASP A 228 -6.56 10.40 21.59
CA ASP A 228 -6.97 9.61 22.75
C ASP A 228 -7.58 10.49 23.85
N LEU A 229 -6.93 11.63 24.13
CA LEU A 229 -7.38 12.59 25.14
C LEU A 229 -8.65 13.37 24.74
N ALA A 230 -9.11 13.25 23.48
CA ALA A 230 -10.45 13.66 23.09
C ALA A 230 -11.55 12.67 23.53
N SER A 231 -11.17 11.48 24.00
CA SER A 231 -12.08 10.36 24.30
C SER A 231 -11.99 9.83 25.73
N GLY A 232 -10.83 9.95 26.39
CA GLY A 232 -10.66 9.60 27.82
C GLY A 232 -9.50 10.35 28.48
N PRO A 233 -9.32 10.26 29.82
CA PRO A 233 -8.43 11.16 30.57
C PRO A 233 -6.99 10.66 30.74
N LEU A 234 -6.66 9.42 30.34
CA LEU A 234 -5.39 8.75 30.64
C LEU A 234 -4.82 8.11 29.36
N VAL A 235 -3.56 8.47 29.05
CA VAL A 235 -2.75 7.89 27.97
C VAL A 235 -1.49 7.27 28.53
N THR A 236 -1.01 6.22 27.89
CA THR A 236 0.18 5.46 28.28
C THR A 236 1.11 5.26 27.08
N ALA A 237 2.40 5.11 27.34
CA ALA A 237 3.41 5.03 26.29
C ALA A 237 3.72 3.58 25.88
N ASP A 238 3.88 3.39 24.57
CA ASP A 238 4.61 2.28 23.94
C ASP A 238 6.01 2.80 23.55
N ILE A 239 7.08 2.10 23.94
CA ILE A 239 8.48 2.43 23.60
C ILE A 239 9.41 1.21 23.50
N ASP A 240 10.46 1.34 22.67
CA ASP A 240 11.62 0.43 22.66
C ASP A 240 12.76 0.88 23.60
N SER A 241 13.84 0.10 23.67
CA SER A 241 15.03 0.39 24.49
C SER A 241 15.98 1.46 23.91
N THR A 242 15.66 2.04 22.75
CA THR A 242 16.46 3.06 22.04
C THR A 242 16.02 4.50 22.34
N VAL A 243 14.79 4.71 22.82
CA VAL A 243 14.23 6.05 23.08
C VAL A 243 14.93 6.77 24.25
N ASN A 244 14.86 8.11 24.25
CA ASN A 244 15.13 8.88 25.45
C ASN A 244 13.86 9.00 26.31
N VAL A 245 13.84 8.29 27.43
CA VAL A 245 12.73 8.27 28.42
C VAL A 245 12.33 9.68 28.88
N SER A 246 13.30 10.60 29.03
CA SER A 246 13.01 11.98 29.45
C SER A 246 12.29 12.80 28.37
N ASP A 247 12.70 12.67 27.11
CA ASP A 247 12.04 13.37 25.99
C ASP A 247 10.63 12.80 25.75
N MET A 248 10.49 11.48 25.89
CA MET A 248 9.21 10.78 25.83
C MET A 248 8.24 11.25 26.92
N PHE A 249 8.64 11.23 28.19
CA PHE A 249 7.78 11.71 29.27
C PHE A 249 7.50 13.22 29.20
N ALA A 250 8.37 14.01 28.53
CA ALA A 250 8.06 15.40 28.21
C ALA A 250 6.94 15.55 27.16
N ILE A 251 6.81 14.62 26.20
CA ILE A 251 5.67 14.55 25.26
C ILE A 251 4.40 14.10 26.00
N VAL A 252 4.48 13.06 26.85
CA VAL A 252 3.36 12.63 27.71
C VAL A 252 2.87 13.82 28.55
N ARG A 253 3.76 14.55 29.23
CA ARG A 253 3.41 15.70 30.09
C ARG A 253 2.91 16.94 29.34
N ARG A 254 3.28 17.12 28.08
CA ARG A 254 2.78 18.20 27.22
C ARG A 254 1.28 18.04 26.94
N ASN A 255 0.84 16.80 26.74
CA ASN A 255 -0.53 16.44 26.41
C ASN A 255 -1.34 16.11 27.68
N MET A 256 -0.89 15.14 28.47
CA MET A 256 -1.43 14.76 29.77
C MET A 256 -0.68 15.46 30.92
N LYS A 257 -1.10 16.69 31.19
CA LYS A 257 -0.51 17.57 32.22
C LYS A 257 -0.59 17.03 33.66
N GLN A 258 -1.57 16.16 33.93
CA GLN A 258 -1.90 15.60 35.24
C GLN A 258 -2.24 14.11 35.11
N GLY A 259 -1.86 13.30 36.10
CA GLY A 259 -2.03 11.84 36.10
C GLY A 259 -0.69 11.09 36.06
N PRO A 260 -0.64 9.79 36.41
CA PRO A 260 0.60 9.01 36.50
C PRO A 260 1.35 8.89 35.17
N LEU A 261 2.68 8.76 35.25
CA LEU A 261 3.48 8.30 34.11
C LEU A 261 3.39 6.78 34.01
N VAL A 262 3.13 6.28 32.81
CA VAL A 262 2.93 4.84 32.55
C VAL A 262 3.52 4.48 31.20
N VAL A 263 4.30 3.40 31.18
CA VAL A 263 4.72 2.70 29.95
C VAL A 263 4.02 1.35 29.93
N THR A 264 3.09 1.13 29.00
CA THR A 264 2.31 -0.12 28.89
C THR A 264 2.93 -1.12 27.92
N GLU A 265 3.78 -0.67 27.01
CA GLU A 265 4.67 -1.56 26.25
C GLU A 265 6.10 -1.07 26.35
N TYR A 266 6.96 -1.98 26.80
CA TYR A 266 8.39 -1.75 26.88
C TYR A 266 9.14 -3.01 26.44
N TYR A 267 9.76 -2.94 25.27
CA TYR A 267 10.27 -4.10 24.55
C TYR A 267 11.65 -4.59 25.03
N PRO A 268 11.78 -5.86 25.51
CA PRO A 268 13.09 -6.48 25.81
C PRO A 268 13.78 -7.01 24.55
N GLY A 269 13.01 -7.51 23.59
CA GLY A 269 13.43 -8.01 22.28
C GLY A 269 12.50 -7.49 21.17
N TRP A 270 12.31 -8.27 20.10
CA TRP A 270 11.39 -7.98 19.01
C TRP A 270 10.82 -9.28 18.41
N MET A 271 9.81 -9.22 17.53
CA MET A 271 9.30 -10.43 16.85
C MET A 271 10.15 -10.82 15.64
N ASP A 272 10.25 -12.14 15.43
CA ASP A 272 10.94 -12.74 14.30
C ASP A 272 10.06 -12.81 13.03
N ASN A 273 10.68 -13.01 11.87
CA ASN A 273 9.98 -13.37 10.63
C ASN A 273 10.72 -14.52 9.93
N TRP A 274 9.99 -15.36 9.19
CA TRP A 274 10.64 -16.40 8.38
C TRP A 274 11.61 -15.79 7.35
N GLY A 275 12.83 -16.32 7.28
CA GLY A 275 13.88 -15.83 6.39
C GLY A 275 14.61 -14.58 6.90
N ARG A 276 14.70 -14.39 8.22
CA ARG A 276 15.54 -13.39 8.90
C ARG A 276 16.31 -14.05 10.06
N ARG A 277 17.37 -13.40 10.52
CA ARG A 277 18.08 -13.78 11.77
C ARG A 277 17.21 -13.48 12.99
N HIS A 278 17.45 -14.15 14.11
CA HIS A 278 16.74 -13.90 15.35
C HIS A 278 16.89 -12.43 15.81
N ALA A 279 15.79 -11.81 16.24
CA ALA A 279 15.75 -10.37 16.52
C ALA A 279 16.37 -9.99 17.89
N ASN A 280 17.70 -9.80 17.91
CA ASN A 280 18.49 -9.50 19.11
C ASN A 280 18.49 -8.00 19.49
N VAL A 281 18.31 -7.69 20.78
CA VAL A 281 18.37 -6.35 21.40
C VAL A 281 19.52 -6.26 22.41
N ASP A 282 20.15 -5.08 22.54
CA ASP A 282 21.21 -4.86 23.54
C ASP A 282 20.61 -4.82 24.95
N GLN A 283 20.61 -5.97 25.63
CA GLN A 283 20.08 -6.16 26.98
C GLN A 283 20.58 -5.10 27.99
N ARG A 284 21.77 -4.52 27.80
CA ARG A 284 22.28 -3.46 28.69
C ARG A 284 21.57 -2.12 28.48
N LYS A 285 21.12 -1.83 27.25
CA LYS A 285 20.23 -0.69 26.97
C LYS A 285 18.87 -0.97 27.57
N PHE A 286 18.31 -2.17 27.35
CA PHE A 286 17.03 -2.56 27.94
C PHE A 286 17.02 -2.41 29.46
N LEU A 287 18.01 -2.95 30.16
CA LEU A 287 18.11 -2.87 31.62
C LEU A 287 18.34 -1.45 32.13
N LYS A 288 19.14 -0.64 31.42
CA LYS A 288 19.37 0.77 31.78
C LYS A 288 18.09 1.61 31.61
N THR A 289 17.43 1.50 30.47
CA THR A 289 16.20 2.23 30.17
C THR A 289 15.06 1.77 31.10
N PHE A 290 15.01 0.49 31.48
CA PHE A 290 14.11 -0.02 32.53
C PHE A 290 14.34 0.66 33.88
N GLU A 291 15.59 0.74 34.34
CA GLU A 291 15.94 1.43 35.58
C GLU A 291 15.57 2.92 35.51
N THR A 292 15.87 3.62 34.42
CA THR A 292 15.50 5.04 34.27
C THR A 292 13.98 5.30 34.25
N ILE A 293 13.16 4.40 33.70
CA ILE A 293 11.69 4.50 33.81
C ILE A 293 11.27 4.42 35.29
N LEU A 294 11.91 3.57 36.08
CA LEU A 294 11.63 3.41 37.51
C LEU A 294 12.20 4.54 38.39
N GLU A 295 13.35 5.11 38.03
CA GLU A 295 13.92 6.34 38.63
C GLU A 295 12.98 7.54 38.45
N MET A 296 12.34 7.67 37.28
CA MET A 296 11.35 8.72 36.98
C MET A 296 9.96 8.47 37.62
N ASN A 297 9.86 7.52 38.55
CA ASN A 297 8.65 7.13 39.29
C ASN A 297 7.45 6.72 38.41
N ALA A 298 7.70 6.27 37.18
CA ALA A 298 6.64 5.76 36.31
C ALA A 298 6.24 4.32 36.66
N SER A 299 5.00 3.96 36.35
CA SER A 299 4.59 2.55 36.25
C SER A 299 5.04 1.97 34.91
N VAL A 300 5.36 0.67 34.88
CA VAL A 300 5.92 0.02 33.67
C VAL A 300 5.41 -1.40 33.52
N ASN A 301 5.14 -1.79 32.27
CA ASN A 301 4.97 -3.17 31.84
C ASN A 301 6.11 -3.56 30.88
N VAL A 302 6.79 -4.67 31.14
CA VAL A 302 7.70 -5.32 30.17
C VAL A 302 6.86 -6.14 29.18
N TYR A 303 6.95 -5.82 27.89
CA TYR A 303 6.22 -6.48 26.80
C TYR A 303 7.21 -7.14 25.83
N MET A 304 7.39 -8.46 25.76
CA MET A 304 6.77 -9.52 26.56
C MET A 304 7.60 -9.85 27.81
N PHE A 305 6.95 -10.24 28.91
CA PHE A 305 7.67 -10.85 30.05
C PHE A 305 7.73 -12.38 29.92
N HIS A 306 6.75 -12.97 29.24
CA HIS A 306 6.80 -14.33 28.70
C HIS A 306 6.10 -14.36 27.35
N GLY A 307 6.85 -14.58 26.26
CA GLY A 307 6.32 -14.56 24.90
C GLY A 307 5.38 -15.73 24.59
N GLY A 308 5.83 -16.96 24.88
CA GLY A 308 5.08 -18.19 24.60
C GLY A 308 5.01 -18.54 23.11
N THR A 309 3.96 -19.25 22.70
CA THR A 309 3.88 -19.89 21.37
C THR A 309 2.58 -19.53 20.62
N ASN A 310 2.69 -19.20 19.33
CA ASN A 310 1.59 -19.13 18.36
C ASN A 310 1.12 -20.54 17.94
N PHE A 311 0.56 -21.33 18.86
CA PHE A 311 0.07 -22.68 18.53
C PHE A 311 -0.95 -22.66 17.36
N GLY A 312 -0.89 -23.68 16.51
CA GLY A 312 -1.77 -23.79 15.34
C GLY A 312 -1.41 -22.86 14.18
N PHE A 313 -2.43 -22.34 13.50
CA PHE A 313 -2.30 -21.43 12.35
C PHE A 313 -2.59 -19.97 12.75
N THR A 314 -2.14 -19.54 13.94
CA THR A 314 -2.64 -18.32 14.59
C THR A 314 -1.76 -17.08 14.44
N ASN A 315 -0.49 -17.25 14.06
CA ASN A 315 0.46 -16.16 13.83
C ASN A 315 0.05 -15.25 12.67
N GLY A 316 0.37 -13.96 12.79
CA GLY A 316 0.16 -12.93 11.77
C GLY A 316 1.30 -12.81 10.75
N ALA A 317 1.39 -11.63 10.15
CA ALA A 317 2.45 -11.26 9.22
C ALA A 317 2.76 -9.75 9.28
N ASN A 318 4.04 -9.37 9.38
CA ASN A 318 4.45 -7.96 9.50
C ASN A 318 5.85 -7.67 8.91
N PRO A 319 5.99 -7.38 7.60
CA PRO A 319 5.07 -7.68 6.49
C PRO A 319 5.30 -9.10 5.91
N LEU A 320 6.23 -9.86 6.49
CA LEU A 320 6.49 -11.27 6.21
C LEU A 320 5.75 -12.15 7.24
N PRO A 321 5.42 -13.41 6.91
CA PRO A 321 4.86 -14.36 7.88
C PRO A 321 5.77 -14.56 9.09
N GLU A 322 5.16 -14.69 10.25
CA GLU A 322 5.84 -14.86 11.53
C GLU A 322 6.02 -16.34 11.91
N PRO A 323 6.99 -16.68 12.78
CA PRO A 323 7.16 -18.04 13.28
C PRO A 323 6.13 -18.46 14.33
N THR A 324 6.24 -19.73 14.70
CA THR A 324 5.40 -20.36 15.73
C THR A 324 5.87 -19.98 17.14
N SER A 325 7.20 -19.92 17.36
CA SER A 325 7.76 -19.32 18.57
C SER A 325 7.46 -17.81 18.61
N TYR A 326 7.25 -17.26 19.80
CA TYR A 326 6.99 -15.84 20.01
C TYR A 326 7.84 -15.28 21.17
N ASP A 327 9.07 -15.80 21.33
CA ASP A 327 9.81 -15.61 22.58
C ASP A 327 10.20 -14.15 22.89
N PHE A 328 10.43 -13.33 21.85
CA PHE A 328 10.59 -11.86 22.00
C PHE A 328 11.74 -11.45 22.95
N GLU A 329 12.79 -12.27 23.04
CA GLU A 329 13.87 -12.23 24.05
C GLU A 329 13.37 -12.01 25.50
N ALA A 330 12.23 -12.61 25.84
CA ALA A 330 11.56 -12.37 27.11
C ALA A 330 12.39 -12.81 28.35
N PRO A 331 12.22 -12.13 29.49
CA PRO A 331 12.66 -12.61 30.81
C PRO A 331 12.33 -14.09 31.09
N LEU A 332 11.14 -14.57 30.71
CA LEU A 332 10.81 -15.99 30.71
C LEU A 332 10.73 -16.49 29.27
N ASN A 333 11.65 -17.40 28.89
CA ASN A 333 11.78 -17.92 27.52
C ASN A 333 10.51 -18.69 27.04
N GLU A 334 10.48 -19.25 25.83
CA GLU A 334 9.28 -19.91 25.29
C GLU A 334 8.78 -21.06 26.19
N SER A 335 9.71 -21.80 26.80
CA SER A 335 9.40 -22.84 27.79
C SER A 335 9.17 -22.33 29.23
N GLY A 336 9.21 -21.01 29.42
CA GLY A 336 9.00 -20.30 30.67
C GLY A 336 10.14 -20.43 31.68
N ASP A 337 11.35 -20.70 31.22
CA ASP A 337 12.54 -20.70 32.07
C ASP A 337 13.08 -19.27 32.25
N PRO A 338 13.62 -18.92 33.43
CA PRO A 338 14.23 -17.61 33.67
C PRO A 338 15.55 -17.43 32.91
N THR A 339 15.62 -16.37 32.12
CA THR A 339 16.85 -15.92 31.44
C THR A 339 17.70 -15.00 32.33
N ASP A 340 18.92 -14.65 31.89
CA ASP A 340 19.74 -13.64 32.58
C ASP A 340 19.00 -12.29 32.72
N THR A 341 18.18 -11.94 31.73
CA THR A 341 17.29 -10.77 31.73
C THR A 341 16.30 -10.81 32.89
N TYR A 342 15.74 -11.98 33.25
CA TYR A 342 14.85 -12.14 34.41
C TYR A 342 15.56 -11.84 35.73
N TYR A 343 16.77 -12.37 35.94
CA TYR A 343 17.50 -12.12 37.19
C TYR A 343 17.93 -10.64 37.29
N ALA A 344 18.28 -10.02 36.17
CA ALA A 344 18.63 -8.59 36.11
C ALA A 344 17.41 -7.68 36.34
N VAL A 345 16.27 -7.92 35.69
CA VAL A 345 15.00 -7.21 35.94
C VAL A 345 14.57 -7.35 37.40
N ARG A 346 14.71 -8.54 38.00
CA ARG A 346 14.45 -8.75 39.43
C ARG A 346 15.38 -7.90 40.31
N ASN A 347 16.67 -7.84 40.00
CA ASN A 347 17.66 -7.08 40.78
C ASN A 347 17.40 -5.56 40.74
N ILE A 348 16.91 -5.03 39.62
CA ILE A 348 16.46 -3.64 39.52
C ILE A 348 15.15 -3.46 40.30
N THR A 349 14.15 -4.32 40.06
CA THR A 349 12.82 -4.26 40.71
C THR A 349 12.91 -4.30 42.24
N ALA A 350 13.84 -5.07 42.80
CA ALA A 350 14.13 -5.16 44.24
C ALA A 350 14.55 -3.84 44.91
N ARG A 351 14.96 -2.82 44.12
CA ARG A 351 15.30 -1.47 44.61
C ARG A 351 14.06 -0.59 44.81
N TYR A 352 12.94 -0.96 44.18
CA TYR A 352 11.74 -0.14 44.06
C TYR A 352 10.47 -0.78 44.66
N LEU A 353 10.40 -2.10 44.75
CA LEU A 353 9.29 -2.85 45.34
C LEU A 353 9.79 -4.02 46.21
N PRO A 354 9.06 -4.41 47.28
CA PRO A 354 9.34 -5.63 48.03
C PRO A 354 9.25 -6.88 47.14
N VAL A 355 10.39 -7.54 46.94
CA VAL A 355 10.49 -8.84 46.25
C VAL A 355 10.23 -10.00 47.22
N PRO A 356 9.50 -11.05 46.84
CA PRO A 356 9.30 -12.21 47.70
C PRO A 356 10.61 -12.90 48.09
N HIS A 357 10.66 -13.39 49.32
CA HIS A 357 11.75 -14.23 49.83
C HIS A 357 11.46 -15.72 49.53
N GLY A 358 12.43 -16.40 48.93
CA GLY A 358 12.34 -17.81 48.57
C GLY A 358 13.53 -18.24 47.71
N PRO A 359 13.64 -19.53 47.33
CA PRO A 359 14.55 -19.94 46.28
C PRO A 359 14.18 -19.23 44.98
N LEU A 360 15.17 -18.73 44.25
CA LEU A 360 14.92 -18.19 42.90
C LEU A 360 14.48 -19.34 41.98
N PRO A 361 13.53 -19.13 41.06
CA PRO A 361 13.28 -20.07 39.98
C PRO A 361 14.56 -20.35 39.19
N VAL A 362 14.67 -21.57 38.68
CA VAL A 362 15.73 -22.03 37.77
C VAL A 362 15.09 -22.68 36.54
N PRO A 363 15.81 -22.84 35.42
CA PRO A 363 15.31 -23.56 34.26
C PRO A 363 14.81 -24.97 34.62
N ALA A 364 13.63 -25.34 34.12
CA ALA A 364 13.06 -26.65 34.35
C ALA A 364 13.72 -27.70 33.43
N PRO A 365 14.05 -28.91 33.91
CA PRO A 365 14.66 -29.93 33.08
C PRO A 365 13.76 -30.31 31.90
N LYS A 366 14.36 -30.42 30.71
CA LYS A 366 13.70 -30.79 29.46
C LYS A 366 14.05 -32.24 29.11
N MET A 367 13.18 -32.92 28.36
CA MET A 367 13.48 -34.26 27.84
C MET A 367 14.20 -34.18 26.50
N ASN A 368 15.27 -34.95 26.38
CA ASN A 368 15.82 -35.40 25.11
C ASN A 368 15.40 -36.86 24.93
N LEU A 369 14.64 -37.17 23.87
CA LEU A 369 14.17 -38.53 23.57
C LEU A 369 14.90 -39.13 22.34
N GLY A 370 15.86 -38.41 21.76
CA GLY A 370 16.54 -38.82 20.54
C GLY A 370 15.61 -38.79 19.32
N LEU A 371 15.84 -39.73 18.39
CA LEU A 371 15.12 -39.84 17.12
C LEU A 371 13.84 -40.65 17.25
N VAL A 372 12.74 -40.11 16.73
CA VAL A 372 11.45 -40.80 16.55
C VAL A 372 11.20 -40.99 15.06
N GLU A 373 10.90 -42.23 14.66
CA GLU A 373 10.68 -42.60 13.26
C GLU A 373 9.22 -42.35 12.83
N LEU A 374 9.04 -41.61 11.74
CA LEU A 374 7.78 -41.39 11.04
C LEU A 374 7.64 -42.39 9.89
N GLY A 375 7.63 -43.69 10.23
CA GLY A 375 7.69 -44.80 9.27
C GLY A 375 6.43 -44.98 8.42
N GLN A 376 5.31 -44.37 8.79
CA GLN A 376 4.03 -44.42 8.06
C GLN A 376 3.71 -43.06 7.43
N CYS A 377 2.90 -43.04 6.37
CA CYS A 377 2.49 -41.80 5.72
C CYS A 377 1.21 -41.99 4.87
N CYS A 378 0.67 -40.88 4.38
CA CYS A 378 -0.23 -40.85 3.22
C CYS A 378 -0.03 -39.56 2.41
N SER A 379 -0.27 -39.64 1.10
CA SER A 379 -0.25 -38.48 0.20
C SER A 379 -1.46 -37.56 0.43
N LEU A 380 -1.37 -36.32 -0.05
CA LEU A 380 -2.50 -35.38 -0.06
C LEU A 380 -3.77 -35.99 -0.70
N ASP A 381 -3.65 -36.72 -1.82
CA ASP A 381 -4.80 -37.29 -2.51
C ASP A 381 -5.46 -38.43 -1.70
N GLU A 382 -4.67 -39.28 -1.05
CA GLU A 382 -5.18 -40.31 -0.12
C GLU A 382 -5.86 -39.69 1.11
N MET A 383 -5.29 -38.61 1.65
CA MET A 383 -5.88 -37.86 2.76
C MET A 383 -7.21 -37.22 2.36
N LEU A 384 -7.29 -36.59 1.18
CA LEU A 384 -8.54 -36.03 0.65
C LEU A 384 -9.60 -37.13 0.46
N VAL A 385 -9.23 -38.30 -0.10
CA VAL A 385 -10.14 -39.46 -0.22
C VAL A 385 -10.62 -39.96 1.15
N PHE A 386 -9.73 -40.08 2.14
CA PHE A 386 -10.07 -40.50 3.50
C PHE A 386 -11.07 -39.56 4.19
N LEU A 387 -10.91 -38.24 4.01
CA LEU A 387 -11.74 -37.21 4.61
C LEU A 387 -13.09 -37.04 3.88
N ARG A 388 -13.11 -37.16 2.54
CA ARG A 388 -14.35 -37.25 1.73
C ARG A 388 -15.21 -38.42 2.19
N ALA A 389 -14.61 -39.60 2.38
CA ALA A 389 -15.31 -40.83 2.78
C ALA A 389 -15.88 -40.83 4.21
N ARG A 390 -15.78 -39.72 4.94
CA ARG A 390 -16.29 -39.52 6.31
C ARG A 390 -17.05 -38.19 6.47
N ASP A 391 -17.46 -37.58 5.36
CA ASP A 391 -18.12 -36.26 5.31
C ASP A 391 -17.39 -35.15 6.08
N ARG A 392 -16.05 -35.23 6.19
CA ARG A 392 -15.22 -34.25 6.93
C ARG A 392 -14.76 -33.07 6.07
N LEU A 393 -15.01 -33.08 4.76
CA LEU A 393 -14.69 -31.97 3.85
C LEU A 393 -15.97 -31.28 3.34
N LYS A 394 -16.04 -29.96 3.48
CA LYS A 394 -17.04 -29.11 2.82
C LYS A 394 -16.51 -28.67 1.45
N ALA A 395 -16.60 -29.55 0.46
CA ALA A 395 -16.15 -29.25 -0.89
C ALA A 395 -17.05 -28.21 -1.57
N ALA A 396 -16.48 -27.09 -2.02
CA ALA A 396 -17.13 -26.17 -2.95
C ALA A 396 -16.78 -26.53 -4.40
N THR A 397 -17.64 -26.22 -5.36
CA THR A 397 -17.36 -26.41 -6.79
C THR A 397 -17.76 -25.17 -7.60
N SER A 398 -16.94 -24.82 -8.60
CA SER A 398 -17.13 -23.62 -9.42
C SER A 398 -16.48 -23.78 -10.80
N GLN A 399 -16.79 -22.89 -11.74
CA GLN A 399 -16.07 -22.82 -13.02
C GLN A 399 -14.65 -22.28 -12.86
N PHE A 400 -14.40 -21.45 -11.84
CA PHE A 400 -13.12 -20.80 -11.55
C PHE A 400 -12.72 -21.03 -10.08
N PRO A 401 -11.44 -20.85 -9.71
CA PRO A 401 -11.02 -20.90 -8.30
C PRO A 401 -11.80 -19.91 -7.43
N MET A 402 -12.17 -20.32 -6.22
CA MET A 402 -12.80 -19.48 -5.19
C MET A 402 -11.84 -19.25 -4.02
N SER A 403 -11.93 -18.10 -3.36
CA SER A 403 -11.05 -17.74 -2.24
C SER A 403 -11.35 -18.50 -0.95
N PHE A 404 -10.42 -18.43 0.01
CA PHE A 404 -10.62 -18.92 1.38
C PHE A 404 -11.92 -18.37 2.01
N GLU A 405 -12.13 -17.06 1.90
CA GLU A 405 -13.32 -16.39 2.43
C GLU A 405 -14.61 -16.87 1.75
N GLU A 406 -14.57 -17.14 0.44
CA GLU A 406 -15.72 -17.63 -0.35
C GLU A 406 -16.10 -19.08 -0.05
N VAL A 407 -15.12 -19.95 0.28
CA VAL A 407 -15.39 -21.33 0.74
C VAL A 407 -15.67 -21.41 2.25
N GLY A 408 -15.60 -20.28 2.96
CA GLY A 408 -15.86 -20.20 4.40
C GLY A 408 -14.73 -20.77 5.27
N GLN A 409 -13.48 -20.66 4.83
CA GLN A 409 -12.28 -20.99 5.61
C GLN A 409 -11.50 -19.72 5.95
N ASP A 410 -10.97 -19.63 7.17
CA ASP A 410 -10.24 -18.47 7.66
C ASP A 410 -8.71 -18.63 7.58
N ARG A 411 -8.19 -19.80 7.94
CA ARG A 411 -6.75 -20.11 8.07
C ARG A 411 -6.43 -21.56 7.67
N GLY A 412 -5.14 -21.90 7.60
CA GLY A 412 -4.67 -23.25 7.26
C GLY A 412 -4.54 -23.48 5.75
N TYR A 413 -4.98 -24.63 5.26
CA TYR A 413 -4.78 -25.07 3.87
C TYR A 413 -6.09 -25.31 3.11
N LEU A 414 -6.10 -24.97 1.82
CA LEU A 414 -7.20 -25.15 0.89
C LEU A 414 -6.71 -25.84 -0.39
N ALA A 415 -7.24 -27.02 -0.71
CA ALA A 415 -6.87 -27.77 -1.92
C ALA A 415 -7.78 -27.40 -3.10
N TYR A 416 -7.19 -26.97 -4.20
CA TYR A 416 -7.87 -26.63 -5.46
C TYR A 416 -7.59 -27.74 -6.48
N THR A 417 -8.61 -28.52 -6.84
CA THR A 417 -8.48 -29.63 -7.80
C THR A 417 -9.22 -29.32 -9.09
N THR A 418 -8.61 -29.60 -10.24
CA THR A 418 -9.27 -29.56 -11.57
C THR A 418 -8.75 -30.67 -12.49
N THR A 419 -9.53 -31.04 -13.52
CA THR A 419 -9.18 -32.12 -14.47
C THR A 419 -8.84 -31.55 -15.85
N VAL A 420 -7.69 -31.92 -16.41
CA VAL A 420 -7.21 -31.41 -17.70
C VAL A 420 -8.03 -32.00 -18.86
N THR A 421 -8.95 -31.21 -19.43
CA THR A 421 -9.91 -31.66 -20.46
C THR A 421 -9.30 -31.83 -21.86
N PHE A 422 -8.13 -31.25 -22.11
CA PHE A 422 -7.41 -31.23 -23.39
C PHE A 422 -6.07 -31.98 -23.32
N ARG A 423 -5.30 -32.03 -24.42
CA ARG A 423 -3.95 -32.62 -24.45
C ARG A 423 -2.90 -31.49 -24.46
N PRO A 424 -2.25 -31.18 -23.33
CA PRO A 424 -1.25 -30.10 -23.25
C PRO A 424 0.10 -30.56 -23.84
N ARG A 425 1.12 -29.68 -23.77
CA ARG A 425 2.52 -30.04 -24.06
C ARG A 425 3.11 -30.83 -22.89
N SER A 426 4.36 -31.28 -23.03
CA SER A 426 5.08 -31.98 -21.96
C SER A 426 6.55 -31.56 -21.95
N PRO A 427 7.05 -30.89 -20.90
CA PRO A 427 6.25 -30.26 -19.85
C PRO A 427 5.36 -29.12 -20.42
N ALA A 428 4.26 -28.84 -19.73
CA ALA A 428 3.35 -27.72 -19.96
C ALA A 428 3.55 -26.66 -18.88
N VAL A 429 3.33 -25.38 -19.18
CA VAL A 429 3.52 -24.30 -18.18
C VAL A 429 2.20 -23.99 -17.47
N LEU A 430 2.12 -24.32 -16.18
CA LEU A 430 1.04 -23.87 -15.29
C LEU A 430 1.31 -22.44 -14.84
N SER A 431 0.27 -21.61 -14.74
CA SER A 431 0.34 -20.23 -14.26
C SER A 431 -0.85 -19.86 -13.38
N VAL A 432 -0.57 -19.28 -12.22
CA VAL A 432 -1.53 -18.88 -11.17
C VAL A 432 -1.27 -17.40 -10.79
N PRO A 433 -1.60 -16.43 -11.68
CA PRO A 433 -1.17 -15.04 -11.51
C PRO A 433 -1.83 -14.32 -10.31
N GLY A 434 -3.03 -14.73 -9.91
CA GLY A 434 -3.76 -14.23 -8.74
C GLY A 434 -3.56 -15.06 -7.48
N LEU A 435 -2.44 -15.77 -7.33
CA LEU A 435 -2.07 -16.42 -6.05
C LEU A 435 -1.73 -15.35 -5.01
N ARG A 436 -2.55 -15.24 -3.96
CA ARG A 436 -2.38 -14.27 -2.87
C ARG A 436 -1.55 -14.79 -1.69
N ASP A 437 -1.06 -16.02 -1.76
CA ASP A 437 -0.35 -16.72 -0.67
C ASP A 437 0.77 -17.65 -1.22
N ARG A 438 1.00 -18.83 -0.61
CA ARG A 438 1.96 -19.86 -1.10
C ARG A 438 1.20 -21.12 -1.53
N GLY A 439 1.54 -21.66 -2.69
CA GLY A 439 0.81 -22.76 -3.33
C GLY A 439 1.73 -23.91 -3.77
N TYR A 440 1.41 -25.12 -3.33
CA TYR A 440 2.13 -26.35 -3.64
C TYR A 440 1.37 -27.10 -4.74
N VAL A 441 1.94 -27.14 -5.94
CA VAL A 441 1.37 -27.79 -7.13
C VAL A 441 1.75 -29.26 -7.12
N SER A 442 0.75 -30.14 -7.21
CA SER A 442 0.91 -31.59 -7.30
C SER A 442 0.17 -32.17 -8.52
N THR A 443 0.80 -33.17 -9.13
CA THR A 443 0.30 -34.00 -10.23
C THR A 443 0.90 -35.39 -10.09
N SER A 444 0.48 -36.37 -10.89
CA SER A 444 0.99 -37.75 -10.80
C SER A 444 2.51 -37.90 -11.01
N VAL A 445 3.20 -36.90 -11.57
CA VAL A 445 4.62 -36.98 -11.94
C VAL A 445 5.39 -35.65 -11.79
N THR A 446 4.77 -34.55 -11.36
CA THR A 446 5.46 -33.27 -11.12
C THR A 446 4.93 -32.57 -9.88
N LYS A 447 5.88 -31.99 -9.14
CA LYS A 447 5.66 -31.21 -7.93
C LYS A 447 6.41 -29.88 -8.06
N ALA A 448 5.83 -28.80 -7.57
CA ALA A 448 6.46 -27.48 -7.60
C ALA A 448 5.85 -26.54 -6.57
N VAL A 449 6.58 -25.48 -6.22
CA VAL A 449 6.11 -24.42 -5.32
C VAL A 449 5.89 -23.13 -6.12
N LEU A 450 4.77 -22.48 -5.84
CA LEU A 450 4.41 -21.14 -6.30
C LEU A 450 4.35 -20.23 -5.06
N ALA A 451 4.97 -19.06 -5.15
CA ALA A 451 5.38 -18.28 -4.00
C ALA A 451 5.25 -16.78 -4.28
N LYS A 452 4.23 -16.13 -3.70
CA LYS A 452 3.99 -14.68 -3.80
C LYS A 452 5.18 -13.85 -3.30
N ASP A 453 5.79 -14.28 -2.20
CA ASP A 453 7.00 -13.73 -1.59
C ASP A 453 8.19 -13.70 -2.58
N GLN A 454 8.34 -14.75 -3.37
CA GLN A 454 9.38 -14.89 -4.40
C GLN A 454 8.91 -14.44 -5.79
N LYS A 455 7.64 -13.99 -5.93
CA LYS A 455 6.94 -13.68 -7.20
C LYS A 455 6.88 -14.83 -8.21
N ILE A 456 6.93 -16.08 -7.74
CA ILE A 456 6.87 -17.28 -8.58
C ILE A 456 5.41 -17.65 -8.80
N PHE A 457 4.84 -17.22 -9.93
CA PHE A 457 3.45 -17.47 -10.33
C PHE A 457 3.31 -18.47 -11.50
N THR A 458 4.41 -19.13 -11.89
CA THR A 458 4.48 -20.06 -13.02
C THR A 458 5.40 -21.24 -12.73
N THR A 459 5.03 -22.45 -13.17
CA THR A 459 5.88 -23.64 -13.07
C THR A 459 5.63 -24.62 -14.22
N PRO A 460 6.66 -25.31 -14.75
CA PRO A 460 6.45 -26.45 -15.64
C PRO A 460 5.84 -27.64 -14.87
N ILE A 461 4.86 -28.32 -15.47
CA ILE A 461 4.28 -29.58 -15.01
C ILE A 461 4.18 -30.59 -16.15
N VAL A 462 4.36 -31.88 -15.85
CA VAL A 462 4.03 -32.97 -16.77
C VAL A 462 2.65 -33.53 -16.40
N VAL A 463 1.68 -33.34 -17.30
CA VAL A 463 0.30 -33.80 -17.12
C VAL A 463 -0.31 -34.15 -18.47
N THR A 464 -1.27 -35.06 -18.50
CA THR A 464 -1.94 -35.54 -19.72
C THR A 464 -3.46 -35.36 -19.63
N ARG A 465 -4.15 -35.63 -20.75
CA ARG A 465 -5.61 -35.49 -20.84
C ARG A 465 -6.31 -36.41 -19.83
N ALA A 466 -7.31 -35.88 -19.15
CA ALA A 466 -8.08 -36.52 -18.08
C ALA A 466 -7.29 -36.85 -16.79
N GLN A 467 -6.10 -36.26 -16.59
CA GLN A 467 -5.45 -36.24 -15.28
C GLN A 467 -5.84 -34.99 -14.49
N ASN A 468 -5.73 -35.09 -13.16
CA ASN A 468 -5.97 -33.96 -12.26
C ASN A 468 -4.70 -33.12 -12.05
N ILE A 469 -4.92 -31.84 -11.75
CA ILE A 469 -3.95 -30.92 -11.15
C ILE A 469 -4.53 -30.54 -9.79
N THR A 470 -3.76 -30.74 -8.73
CA THR A 470 -4.11 -30.35 -7.36
C THR A 470 -3.16 -29.23 -6.95
N ILE A 471 -3.68 -28.07 -6.57
CA ILE A 471 -2.91 -26.95 -6.02
C ILE A 471 -3.33 -26.77 -4.57
N LEU A 472 -2.46 -27.15 -3.64
CA LEU A 472 -2.66 -26.93 -2.21
C LEU A 472 -2.18 -25.52 -1.87
N VAL A 473 -3.07 -24.61 -1.45
CA VAL A 473 -2.68 -23.27 -1.02
C VAL A 473 -2.70 -23.19 0.51
N GLU A 474 -1.63 -22.66 1.08
CA GLU A 474 -1.53 -22.32 2.50
C GLU A 474 -1.82 -20.82 2.66
N ASN A 475 -2.79 -20.45 3.51
CA ASN A 475 -2.90 -19.07 3.96
C ASN A 475 -1.69 -18.74 4.86
N THR A 476 -0.95 -17.68 4.54
CA THR A 476 0.33 -17.36 5.20
C THR A 476 0.25 -16.26 6.28
N GLY A 477 -0.96 -15.95 6.74
CA GLY A 477 -1.22 -14.84 7.67
C GLY A 477 -1.50 -13.51 6.95
N ARG A 478 -2.44 -12.74 7.49
CA ARG A 478 -2.86 -11.42 7.02
C ARG A 478 -2.10 -10.33 7.79
N ASN A 479 -1.80 -9.22 7.11
CA ASN A 479 -0.98 -8.13 7.64
C ASN A 479 -1.59 -7.51 8.92
N ASN A 480 -0.82 -7.49 10.01
CA ASN A 480 -1.24 -7.03 11.34
C ASN A 480 -1.80 -5.59 11.29
N GLY A 481 -1.08 -4.66 10.66
CA GLY A 481 -1.47 -3.24 10.56
C GLY A 481 -2.36 -2.87 9.34
N GLY A 482 -2.97 -3.86 8.67
CA GLY A 482 -3.46 -3.73 7.29
C GLY A 482 -4.97 -3.50 7.08
N LEU A 483 -5.74 -3.05 8.07
CA LEU A 483 -7.21 -3.00 7.98
C LEU A 483 -7.84 -1.61 8.23
N CYS A 484 -8.57 -1.14 7.19
CA CYS A 484 -9.72 -0.22 7.28
C CYS A 484 -9.46 1.30 7.47
N GLU A 485 -8.72 1.89 6.52
CA GLU A 485 -8.30 3.31 6.50
C GLU A 485 -9.32 4.35 5.91
N THR A 486 -9.36 5.57 6.49
CA THR A 486 -9.66 6.96 5.98
C THR A 486 -10.55 7.82 6.92
N LYS A 487 -10.19 9.09 7.22
CA LYS A 487 -11.06 10.03 7.99
C LYS A 487 -10.97 11.56 7.66
N THR A 488 -11.50 12.44 8.53
CA THR A 488 -12.35 13.65 8.21
C THR A 488 -12.36 14.70 9.35
N VAL A 489 -12.65 16.03 9.31
CA VAL A 489 -12.68 17.26 8.40
C VAL A 489 -12.87 18.51 9.36
N ILE A 490 -13.13 19.76 8.88
CA ILE A 490 -13.65 21.01 9.57
C ILE A 490 -12.54 21.98 10.09
N ALA A 491 -12.26 23.20 9.53
CA ALA A 491 -13.01 24.47 9.28
C ALA A 491 -13.15 25.37 10.55
N TRP A 492 -13.07 26.72 10.58
CA TRP A 492 -13.45 27.84 9.67
C TRP A 492 -12.47 29.07 9.79
N VAL A 493 -12.86 30.34 9.52
CA VAL A 493 -12.72 31.08 8.23
C VAL A 493 -12.72 32.63 8.46
N VAL A 494 -12.39 33.50 7.45
CA VAL A 494 -13.08 34.80 7.06
C VAL A 494 -12.22 35.79 6.18
N THR A 495 -12.33 37.13 6.32
CA THR A 495 -12.02 38.22 5.32
C THR A 495 -11.28 39.45 5.97
N SER A 496 -10.84 40.59 5.35
CA SER A 496 -11.03 41.23 4.00
C SER A 496 -10.09 42.45 3.67
N LEU A 497 -9.94 42.78 2.37
CA LEU A 497 -9.84 44.12 1.67
C LEU A 497 -8.68 45.18 1.80
N LEU A 498 -8.19 45.63 0.62
CA LEU A 498 -7.82 47.02 0.17
C LEU A 498 -6.57 47.75 0.75
N ALA A 499 -5.85 48.67 0.05
CA ALA A 499 -5.88 49.21 -1.33
C ALA A 499 -4.51 49.79 -1.84
N CYS A 500 -4.48 50.20 -3.12
CA CYS A 500 -3.37 50.64 -3.99
C CYS A 500 -2.48 51.84 -3.57
N SER A 501 -1.30 51.96 -4.22
CA SER A 501 -0.87 53.19 -4.96
C SER A 501 0.36 52.98 -5.88
N ASN A 502 0.52 53.85 -6.88
CA ASN A 502 1.52 53.76 -7.97
C ASN A 502 2.90 54.35 -7.63
N CYS A 503 3.92 54.00 -8.43
CA CYS A 503 5.01 54.93 -8.79
C CYS A 503 5.48 54.70 -10.25
N ALA A 504 6.28 55.62 -10.80
CA ALA A 504 6.42 55.85 -12.23
C ALA A 504 7.36 54.90 -13.01
N SER A 505 7.19 54.86 -14.33
CA SER A 505 7.91 54.01 -15.28
C SER A 505 9.27 54.59 -15.69
N SER A 506 10.30 53.73 -15.68
CA SER A 506 11.37 53.75 -16.67
C SER A 506 10.99 52.87 -17.87
N SER A 507 11.68 53.03 -19.01
CA SER A 507 11.51 52.15 -20.18
C SER A 507 12.00 50.73 -19.85
N ARG A 508 11.10 49.74 -19.95
CA ARG A 508 11.38 48.36 -19.54
C ARG A 508 12.30 47.66 -20.51
N SER A 509 13.33 46.98 -20.00
CA SER A 509 14.30 46.23 -20.82
C SER A 509 14.75 44.93 -20.16
N PHE A 510 15.10 43.94 -20.98
CA PHE A 510 15.74 42.71 -20.54
C PHE A 510 16.79 42.30 -21.57
N THR A 511 18.07 42.30 -21.20
CA THR A 511 19.20 42.12 -22.13
C THR A 511 20.29 41.25 -21.52
N VAL A 512 21.21 40.76 -22.35
CA VAL A 512 22.39 40.00 -21.91
C VAL A 512 23.61 40.92 -21.81
N ASP A 513 24.29 40.89 -20.67
CA ASP A 513 25.60 41.49 -20.48
C ASP A 513 26.66 40.39 -20.61
N TYR A 514 27.18 40.27 -21.83
CA TYR A 514 28.22 39.30 -22.18
C TYR A 514 29.58 39.62 -21.54
N ALA A 515 29.85 40.88 -21.20
CA ALA A 515 31.12 41.29 -20.60
C ALA A 515 31.21 40.82 -19.14
N ASN A 516 30.15 41.06 -18.35
CA ASN A 516 30.09 40.68 -16.94
C ASN A 516 29.39 39.32 -16.68
N ASN A 517 28.97 38.63 -17.74
CA ASN A 517 28.34 37.30 -17.70
C ASN A 517 27.04 37.25 -16.86
N GLN A 518 26.14 38.19 -17.11
CA GLN A 518 24.89 38.35 -16.35
C GLN A 518 23.71 38.75 -17.26
N PHE A 519 22.49 38.68 -16.76
CA PHE A 519 21.37 39.40 -17.36
C PHE A 519 21.33 40.83 -16.81
N LEU A 520 20.80 41.76 -17.60
CA LEU A 520 20.36 43.07 -17.12
C LEU A 520 18.84 43.17 -17.28
N LYS A 521 18.15 43.54 -16.22
CA LYS A 521 16.72 43.87 -16.20
C LYS A 521 16.59 45.35 -15.85
N ASP A 522 15.98 46.14 -16.73
CA ASP A 522 15.87 47.60 -16.62
C ASP A 522 17.24 48.28 -16.39
N GLY A 523 18.29 47.73 -17.04
CA GLY A 523 19.69 48.15 -16.90
C GLY A 523 20.41 47.67 -15.62
N GLN A 524 19.74 46.96 -14.71
CA GLN A 524 20.33 46.48 -13.44
C GLN A 524 20.72 45.00 -13.50
N PRO A 525 21.84 44.58 -12.87
CA PRO A 525 22.23 43.17 -12.73
C PRO A 525 21.09 42.28 -12.23
N PHE A 526 20.81 41.21 -12.98
CA PHE A 526 19.68 40.32 -12.72
C PHE A 526 20.05 38.84 -12.84
N ARG A 527 19.39 38.02 -12.02
CA ARG A 527 19.47 36.56 -12.01
C ARG A 527 18.08 36.01 -11.65
N TYR A 528 17.58 35.05 -12.41
CA TYR A 528 16.31 34.40 -12.07
C TYR A 528 16.51 33.15 -11.23
N ILE A 529 15.57 32.94 -10.31
CA ILE A 529 15.29 31.65 -9.69
C ILE A 529 13.83 31.36 -10.02
N SER A 530 13.64 30.28 -10.79
CA SER A 530 12.39 29.94 -11.48
C SER A 530 11.93 28.53 -11.10
N GLY A 531 10.67 28.24 -11.41
CA GLY A 531 10.12 26.90 -11.37
C GLY A 531 9.25 26.62 -12.59
N SER A 532 9.27 25.39 -13.10
CA SER A 532 8.36 24.96 -14.16
C SER A 532 6.95 24.77 -13.61
N LEU A 533 5.97 25.33 -14.33
CA LEU A 533 4.54 25.19 -14.14
C LEU A 533 3.88 25.07 -15.52
N HIS A 534 3.22 23.96 -15.83
CA HIS A 534 2.57 23.73 -17.12
C HIS A 534 1.06 23.98 -17.00
N TYR A 535 0.54 24.97 -17.72
CA TYR A 535 -0.87 25.35 -17.66
C TYR A 535 -1.79 24.19 -18.10
N PHE A 536 -1.40 23.44 -19.13
CA PHE A 536 -2.09 22.25 -19.64
C PHE A 536 -2.05 21.01 -18.72
N ARG A 537 -1.50 21.14 -17.50
CA ARG A 537 -1.50 20.12 -16.43
C ARG A 537 -2.24 20.56 -15.15
N VAL A 538 -2.79 21.78 -15.12
CA VAL A 538 -3.43 22.38 -13.94
C VAL A 538 -4.70 23.12 -14.38
N PRO A 539 -5.88 22.89 -13.77
CA PRO A 539 -7.09 23.61 -14.18
C PRO A 539 -6.95 25.12 -14.00
N LYS A 540 -7.50 25.91 -14.93
CA LYS A 540 -7.36 27.37 -15.00
C LYS A 540 -7.70 28.10 -13.71
N ALA A 541 -8.69 27.62 -12.97
CA ALA A 541 -9.09 28.16 -11.68
C ALA A 541 -7.98 28.12 -10.60
N TYR A 542 -6.98 27.24 -10.75
CA TYR A 542 -5.88 27.08 -9.78
C TYR A 542 -4.57 27.73 -10.20
N TRP A 543 -4.42 28.23 -11.44
CA TRP A 543 -3.17 28.87 -11.89
C TRP A 543 -2.68 29.98 -10.94
N GLN A 544 -3.57 30.82 -10.43
CA GLN A 544 -3.19 31.89 -9.51
C GLN A 544 -2.66 31.34 -8.17
N ASP A 545 -3.30 30.33 -7.57
CA ASP A 545 -2.83 29.69 -6.33
C ASP A 545 -1.44 29.05 -6.50
N ARG A 546 -1.22 28.32 -7.60
CA ARG A 546 0.09 27.70 -7.88
C ARG A 546 1.18 28.77 -8.07
N MET A 547 0.88 29.85 -8.78
CA MET A 547 1.79 30.99 -8.96
C MET A 547 2.06 31.76 -7.66
N GLU A 548 1.06 31.99 -6.82
CA GLU A 548 1.24 32.66 -5.53
C GLU A 548 2.11 31.83 -4.59
N LYS A 549 1.93 30.50 -4.55
CA LYS A 549 2.84 29.57 -3.87
C LYS A 549 4.27 29.65 -4.42
N MET A 550 4.44 29.60 -5.74
CA MET A 550 5.75 29.77 -6.39
C MET A 550 6.42 31.10 -5.99
N ARG A 551 5.66 32.20 -5.99
CA ARG A 551 6.15 33.52 -5.56
C ARG A 551 6.55 33.51 -4.08
N LEU A 552 5.74 32.93 -3.20
CA LEU A 552 6.00 32.83 -1.75
C LEU A 552 7.20 31.93 -1.39
N ALA A 553 7.57 30.99 -2.27
CA ALA A 553 8.84 30.25 -2.20
C ALA A 553 10.08 31.12 -2.49
N GLY A 554 9.89 32.38 -2.88
CA GLY A 554 10.97 33.30 -3.24
C GLY A 554 11.32 33.33 -4.73
N LEU A 555 10.64 32.54 -5.57
CA LEU A 555 10.84 32.58 -7.01
C LEU A 555 10.50 33.97 -7.57
N ASN A 556 11.26 34.41 -8.58
CA ASN A 556 11.06 35.67 -9.29
C ASN A 556 10.67 35.47 -10.77
N ALA A 557 10.67 34.23 -11.24
CA ALA A 557 10.17 33.81 -12.54
C ALA A 557 9.44 32.47 -12.46
N LEU A 558 8.70 32.12 -13.52
CA LEU A 558 8.24 30.77 -13.82
C LEU A 558 8.68 30.37 -15.22
N GLN A 559 8.75 29.07 -15.49
CA GLN A 559 9.00 28.51 -16.80
C GLN A 559 7.78 27.72 -17.27
N THR A 560 7.42 27.81 -18.55
CA THR A 560 6.31 27.03 -19.12
C THR A 560 6.58 26.61 -20.56
N TYR A 561 6.16 25.39 -20.91
CA TYR A 561 6.06 24.90 -22.28
C TYR A 561 4.75 25.33 -22.93
N VAL A 562 4.72 25.40 -24.27
CA VAL A 562 3.49 25.49 -25.05
C VAL A 562 3.21 24.17 -25.74
N GLU A 563 2.01 23.61 -25.54
CA GLU A 563 1.62 22.34 -26.17
C GLU A 563 0.94 22.57 -27.53
N TRP A 564 1.64 22.28 -28.64
CA TRP A 564 1.05 22.40 -29.98
C TRP A 564 -0.13 21.44 -30.20
N SER A 565 -0.07 20.20 -29.73
CA SER A 565 -1.17 19.22 -29.81
C SER A 565 -2.48 19.71 -29.18
N GLY A 566 -2.42 20.47 -28.08
CA GLY A 566 -3.60 21.03 -27.42
C GLY A 566 -4.07 22.36 -28.01
N HIS A 567 -3.16 23.14 -28.60
CA HIS A 567 -3.48 24.40 -29.28
C HIS A 567 -3.92 24.28 -30.73
N GLU A 568 -3.53 23.22 -31.45
CA GLU A 568 -4.01 22.88 -32.80
C GLU A 568 -4.41 21.40 -32.86
N PRO A 569 -5.47 20.96 -32.13
CA PRO A 569 -5.88 19.56 -32.07
C PRO A 569 -6.32 18.99 -33.42
N GLU A 570 -6.73 19.85 -34.36
CA GLU A 570 -7.02 19.52 -35.75
C GLU A 570 -6.44 20.60 -36.67
N PRO A 571 -5.99 20.29 -37.91
CA PRO A 571 -5.25 21.23 -38.75
C PRO A 571 -6.02 22.53 -39.00
N GLY A 572 -5.44 23.67 -38.60
CA GLY A 572 -6.04 25.00 -38.70
C GLY A 572 -7.17 25.30 -37.72
N LYS A 573 -7.52 24.39 -36.80
CA LYS A 573 -8.49 24.62 -35.73
C LYS A 573 -7.75 24.92 -34.43
N PHE A 574 -7.56 26.20 -34.15
CA PHE A 574 -6.81 26.64 -32.97
C PHE A 574 -7.69 26.75 -31.73
N ASN A 575 -7.16 26.31 -30.58
CA ASN A 575 -7.77 26.46 -29.27
C ASN A 575 -6.90 27.34 -28.37
N PHE A 576 -7.49 28.39 -27.79
CA PHE A 576 -6.87 29.25 -26.79
C PHE A 576 -7.88 29.60 -25.67
N GLU A 577 -8.78 28.67 -25.37
CA GLU A 577 -9.85 28.82 -24.37
C GLU A 577 -9.72 27.77 -23.25
N GLY A 578 -10.50 27.94 -22.18
CA GLY A 578 -10.46 27.04 -21.02
C GLY A 578 -9.04 26.89 -20.45
N ASP A 579 -8.61 25.65 -20.22
CA ASP A 579 -7.28 25.31 -19.73
C ASP A 579 -6.15 25.51 -20.77
N TYR A 580 -6.47 25.97 -21.99
CA TYR A 580 -5.51 26.43 -23.01
C TYR A 580 -5.52 27.96 -23.20
N ASP A 581 -6.15 28.72 -22.31
CA ASP A 581 -6.07 30.19 -22.30
C ASP A 581 -4.69 30.70 -21.83
N LEU A 582 -3.72 30.62 -22.74
CA LEU A 582 -2.34 31.05 -22.53
C LEU A 582 -2.24 32.55 -22.21
N LYS A 583 -3.18 33.39 -22.69
CA LYS A 583 -3.22 34.82 -22.38
C LYS A 583 -3.53 35.03 -20.90
N ALA A 584 -4.60 34.41 -20.39
CA ALA A 584 -4.95 34.48 -18.98
C ALA A 584 -3.86 33.88 -18.08
N PHE A 585 -3.15 32.83 -18.52
CA PHE A 585 -1.99 32.31 -17.78
C PHE A 585 -0.87 33.36 -17.66
N LEU A 586 -0.49 34.00 -18.77
CA LEU A 586 0.55 35.03 -18.79
C LEU A 586 0.15 36.30 -18.03
N ASP A 587 -1.11 36.73 -18.12
CA ASP A 587 -1.61 37.85 -17.30
C ASP A 587 -1.71 37.49 -15.81
N THR A 588 -1.99 36.23 -15.45
CA THR A 588 -1.93 35.76 -14.06
C THR A 588 -0.50 35.81 -13.53
N ALA A 589 0.49 35.36 -14.31
CA ALA A 589 1.91 35.45 -13.95
C ALA A 589 2.35 36.91 -13.70
N LYS A 590 1.98 37.81 -14.62
CA LYS A 590 2.19 39.26 -14.53
C LYS A 590 1.50 39.88 -13.29
N LYS A 591 0.27 39.47 -12.98
CA LYS A 591 -0.52 39.92 -11.81
C LYS A 591 0.12 39.48 -10.48
N VAL A 592 0.63 38.26 -10.40
CA VAL A 592 1.34 37.71 -9.22
C VAL A 592 2.77 38.28 -9.10
N GLY A 593 3.29 38.90 -10.15
CA GLY A 593 4.63 39.50 -10.17
C GLY A 593 5.74 38.49 -10.44
N LEU A 594 5.45 37.43 -11.20
CA LEU A 594 6.45 36.50 -11.75
C LEU A 594 6.79 36.89 -13.19
N LEU A 595 8.07 36.87 -13.52
CA LEU A 595 8.56 36.90 -14.90
C LEU A 595 8.35 35.53 -15.57
N VAL A 596 8.38 35.44 -16.89
CA VAL A 596 8.15 34.19 -17.63
C VAL A 596 9.34 33.84 -18.52
N ILE A 597 9.80 32.60 -18.41
CA ILE A 597 10.71 31.92 -19.33
C ILE A 597 9.85 31.04 -20.23
N PHE A 598 9.73 31.44 -21.50
CA PHE A 598 8.68 30.93 -22.39
C PHE A 598 9.24 29.89 -23.37
N ARG A 599 8.59 28.73 -23.51
CA ARG A 599 9.12 27.61 -24.31
C ARG A 599 8.12 27.13 -25.37
N PRO A 600 8.05 27.81 -26.54
CA PRO A 600 7.05 27.56 -27.59
C PRO A 600 7.24 26.25 -28.38
N GLY A 601 8.32 25.50 -28.15
CA GLY A 601 8.59 24.25 -28.86
C GLY A 601 9.25 24.48 -30.23
N PRO A 602 8.73 23.90 -31.34
CA PRO A 602 7.40 23.29 -31.50
C PRO A 602 7.28 21.88 -30.88
N TYR A 603 8.42 21.22 -30.62
CA TYR A 603 8.51 20.00 -29.81
C TYR A 603 8.92 20.38 -28.38
N ILE A 604 8.33 19.72 -27.37
CA ILE A 604 8.55 20.04 -25.95
C ILE A 604 8.97 18.85 -25.07
N CYS A 605 8.99 17.62 -25.59
CA CYS A 605 9.17 16.38 -24.79
C CYS A 605 8.17 16.29 -23.62
N ALA A 606 8.58 16.72 -22.43
CA ALA A 606 7.76 16.98 -21.25
C ALA A 606 6.85 15.83 -20.77
N GLU A 607 7.11 14.58 -21.17
CA GLU A 607 6.28 13.40 -20.93
C GLU A 607 4.82 13.58 -21.41
N ARG A 608 4.62 14.36 -22.48
CA ARG A 608 3.34 14.61 -23.14
C ARG A 608 3.19 13.72 -24.38
N ASP A 609 1.97 13.37 -24.80
CA ASP A 609 1.74 12.60 -26.03
C ASP A 609 2.52 13.20 -27.21
N ASN A 610 3.32 12.37 -27.89
CA ASN A 610 4.12 12.76 -29.07
C ASN A 610 5.10 13.94 -28.82
N GLY A 611 5.47 14.19 -27.55
CA GLY A 611 6.30 15.34 -27.17
C GLY A 611 5.62 16.69 -27.44
N GLY A 612 4.28 16.73 -27.40
CA GLY A 612 3.46 17.90 -27.68
C GLY A 612 3.22 18.18 -29.17
N LEU A 613 3.66 17.30 -30.08
CA LEU A 613 3.42 17.43 -31.52
C LEU A 613 2.01 16.88 -31.89
N PRO A 614 1.20 17.56 -32.72
CA PRO A 614 -0.13 17.06 -33.07
C PRO A 614 -0.11 15.73 -33.84
N TYR A 615 -0.98 14.79 -33.45
CA TYR A 615 -1.08 13.46 -34.06
C TYR A 615 -1.32 13.50 -35.58
N TRP A 616 -2.05 14.52 -36.05
CA TRP A 616 -2.47 14.65 -37.44
C TRP A 616 -1.30 14.95 -38.40
N LEU A 617 -0.10 15.26 -37.91
CA LEU A 617 1.09 15.39 -38.75
C LEU A 617 1.36 14.09 -39.52
N LEU A 618 1.23 12.93 -38.85
CA LEU A 618 1.38 11.60 -39.48
C LEU A 618 0.20 11.24 -40.37
N ARG A 619 -1.01 11.74 -40.09
CA ARG A 619 -2.18 11.63 -40.98
C ARG A 619 -1.99 12.40 -42.29
N LEU A 620 -1.32 13.55 -42.25
CA LEU A 620 -1.04 14.37 -43.44
C LEU A 620 0.13 13.82 -44.28
N ASN A 621 1.19 13.35 -43.62
CA ASN A 621 2.32 12.68 -44.26
C ASN A 621 2.86 11.60 -43.30
N PRO A 622 2.57 10.30 -43.52
CA PRO A 622 3.03 9.25 -42.62
C PRO A 622 4.56 9.09 -42.63
N ASN A 623 5.25 9.66 -43.62
CA ASN A 623 6.71 9.69 -43.76
C ASN A 623 7.36 11.02 -43.35
N MET A 624 6.62 11.92 -42.69
CA MET A 624 7.14 13.21 -42.22
C MET A 624 8.33 13.03 -41.27
N LYS A 625 9.40 13.79 -41.50
CA LYS A 625 10.56 13.84 -40.62
C LYS A 625 10.41 14.97 -39.61
N TYR A 626 9.91 14.62 -38.41
CA TYR A 626 9.85 15.53 -37.28
C TYR A 626 11.21 16.17 -36.96
N ARG A 627 11.15 17.38 -36.38
CA ARG A 627 12.30 18.14 -35.87
C ARG A 627 13.45 18.21 -36.91
N SER A 628 13.10 18.62 -38.13
CA SER A 628 14.00 18.72 -39.29
C SER A 628 13.47 19.71 -40.32
N SER A 629 14.28 20.02 -41.34
CA SER A 629 13.93 20.91 -42.45
C SER A 629 13.04 20.26 -43.53
N ASP A 630 12.33 19.18 -43.20
CA ASP A 630 11.28 18.61 -44.05
C ASP A 630 10.22 19.68 -44.34
N PRO A 631 10.00 20.08 -45.62
CA PRO A 631 9.05 21.14 -45.95
C PRO A 631 7.61 20.84 -45.52
N SER A 632 7.24 19.55 -45.38
CA SER A 632 5.92 19.14 -44.89
C SER A 632 5.76 19.30 -43.38
N TYR A 633 6.87 19.27 -42.62
CA TYR A 633 6.92 19.61 -41.19
C TYR A 633 7.03 21.12 -40.98
N LEU A 634 7.99 21.78 -41.62
CA LEU A 634 8.20 23.24 -41.52
C LEU A 634 6.93 24.03 -41.87
N SER A 635 6.25 23.69 -42.98
CA SER A 635 4.99 24.35 -43.37
C SER A 635 3.84 24.20 -42.35
N ARG A 636 3.99 23.38 -41.31
CA ARG A 636 3.04 23.24 -40.19
C ARG A 636 3.53 23.99 -38.96
N VAL A 637 4.82 23.88 -38.63
CA VAL A 637 5.46 24.73 -37.61
C VAL A 637 5.24 26.20 -37.91
N ASP A 638 5.43 26.64 -39.16
CA ASP A 638 5.27 28.03 -39.59
C ASP A 638 3.85 28.57 -39.40
N LYS A 639 2.84 27.70 -39.54
CA LYS A 639 1.43 28.06 -39.34
C LYS A 639 1.08 28.16 -37.86
N PHE A 640 1.56 27.23 -37.05
CA PHE A 640 1.40 27.30 -35.60
C PHE A 640 2.12 28.53 -35.01
N PHE A 641 3.38 28.75 -35.38
CA PHE A 641 4.17 29.90 -34.93
C PHE A 641 3.64 31.23 -35.47
N GLY A 642 3.10 31.26 -36.70
CA GLY A 642 2.39 32.42 -37.25
C GLY A 642 1.08 32.78 -36.54
N VAL A 643 0.56 31.92 -35.65
CA VAL A 643 -0.56 32.22 -34.74
C VAL A 643 -0.07 32.49 -33.32
N LEU A 644 0.83 31.64 -32.80
CA LEU A 644 1.34 31.71 -31.43
C LEU A 644 2.22 32.94 -31.17
N LEU A 645 3.16 33.25 -32.06
CA LEU A 645 4.17 34.26 -31.81
C LEU A 645 3.61 35.70 -31.84
N PRO A 646 2.75 36.09 -32.82
CA PRO A 646 2.03 37.36 -32.74
C PRO A 646 1.14 37.49 -31.51
N MET A 647 0.64 36.37 -30.96
CA MET A 647 -0.21 36.37 -29.76
C MET A 647 0.57 36.67 -28.48
N ILE A 648 1.84 36.27 -28.40
CA ILE A 648 2.70 36.44 -27.21
C ILE A 648 3.69 37.60 -27.32
N GLU A 649 3.81 38.25 -28.49
CA GLU A 649 4.59 39.48 -28.68
C GLU A 649 4.21 40.59 -27.66
N PRO A 650 2.92 40.90 -27.39
CA PRO A 650 2.55 41.87 -26.36
C PRO A 650 2.91 41.45 -24.94
N TYR A 651 3.18 40.15 -24.73
CA TYR A 651 3.59 39.58 -23.45
C TYR A 651 5.11 39.61 -23.22
N LEU A 652 5.91 40.11 -24.17
CA LEU A 652 7.33 40.36 -23.98
C LEU A 652 7.59 41.46 -22.94
N TYR A 653 8.69 41.34 -22.20
CA TYR A 653 9.01 42.22 -21.06
C TYR A 653 9.16 43.70 -21.48
N LYS A 654 9.75 43.94 -22.66
CA LYS A 654 9.85 45.26 -23.32
C LYS A 654 8.50 45.91 -23.61
N ASN A 655 7.49 45.09 -23.96
CA ASN A 655 6.14 45.51 -24.35
C ASN A 655 5.18 45.60 -23.15
N GLY A 656 5.68 45.33 -21.94
CA GLY A 656 4.91 45.44 -20.70
C GLY A 656 4.38 44.11 -20.14
N GLY A 657 4.59 42.98 -20.82
CA GLY A 657 4.25 41.64 -20.33
C GLY A 657 5.32 41.01 -19.42
N PRO A 658 5.21 39.72 -19.05
CA PRO A 658 6.17 39.07 -18.16
C PRO A 658 7.33 38.33 -18.86
N ILE A 659 7.26 38.06 -20.17
CA ILE A 659 8.20 37.15 -20.85
C ILE A 659 9.57 37.80 -21.03
N ILE A 660 10.60 37.23 -20.40
CA ILE A 660 11.99 37.73 -20.42
C ILE A 660 12.91 36.99 -21.39
N THR A 661 12.67 35.69 -21.60
CA THR A 661 13.47 34.84 -22.48
C THR A 661 12.58 33.82 -23.20
N VAL A 662 13.01 33.37 -24.39
CA VAL A 662 12.27 32.41 -25.21
C VAL A 662 13.19 31.25 -25.64
N GLN A 663 12.78 30.00 -25.37
CA GLN A 663 13.52 28.81 -25.81
C GLN A 663 13.24 28.51 -27.29
N VAL A 664 14.26 28.07 -28.02
CA VAL A 664 14.16 27.57 -29.39
C VAL A 664 14.33 26.05 -29.36
N GLU A 665 13.31 25.29 -29.80
CA GLU A 665 13.29 23.82 -29.70
C GLU A 665 13.41 23.32 -28.25
N ASN A 666 13.66 22.02 -28.02
CA ASN A 666 14.05 21.49 -26.71
C ASN A 666 14.93 20.24 -26.83
N GLU A 667 16.11 20.24 -26.24
CA GLU A 667 17.05 19.09 -26.25
C GLU A 667 17.27 18.57 -27.68
N TYR A 668 17.68 19.47 -28.58
CA TYR A 668 17.86 19.13 -29.99
C TYR A 668 19.20 18.42 -30.23
N GLY A 669 20.19 18.67 -29.38
CA GLY A 669 21.46 17.96 -29.33
C GLY A 669 21.31 16.48 -28.99
N GLN A 670 20.23 16.09 -28.32
CA GLN A 670 19.87 14.70 -28.03
C GLN A 670 19.04 14.04 -29.16
N TYR A 671 18.62 14.77 -30.19
CA TYR A 671 17.86 14.22 -31.31
C TYR A 671 18.75 13.81 -32.50
N THR A 672 18.45 12.66 -33.10
CA THR A 672 19.34 12.00 -34.07
C THR A 672 19.55 12.75 -35.39
N ASN A 673 18.70 13.74 -35.72
CA ASN A 673 18.75 14.44 -37.01
C ASN A 673 19.88 15.48 -37.11
N CYS A 674 20.26 16.14 -36.00
CA CYS A 674 21.35 17.13 -35.97
C CYS A 674 21.23 18.27 -37.03
N ASP A 675 20.01 18.63 -37.43
CA ASP A 675 19.73 19.55 -38.53
C ASP A 675 19.83 21.03 -38.13
N LYS A 676 20.91 21.67 -38.59
CA LYS A 676 21.20 23.09 -38.36
C LYS A 676 20.48 24.06 -39.30
N GLN A 677 19.79 23.57 -40.34
CA GLN A 677 18.90 24.43 -41.13
C GLN A 677 17.58 24.62 -40.37
N TYR A 678 17.05 23.56 -39.77
CA TYR A 678 15.88 23.59 -38.88
C TYR A 678 16.08 24.53 -37.68
N MET A 679 17.19 24.40 -36.94
CA MET A 679 17.46 25.29 -35.80
C MET A 679 17.59 26.77 -36.22
N ARG A 680 18.22 27.07 -37.36
CA ARG A 680 18.27 28.44 -37.92
C ARG A 680 16.89 28.94 -38.32
N HIS A 681 16.07 28.09 -38.94
CA HIS A 681 14.71 28.43 -39.33
C HIS A 681 13.87 28.84 -38.11
N LEU A 682 13.93 28.06 -37.02
CA LEU A 682 13.24 28.38 -35.77
C LEU A 682 13.73 29.69 -35.13
N VAL A 683 15.04 29.97 -35.13
CA VAL A 683 15.58 31.28 -34.69
C VAL A 683 15.00 32.41 -35.54
N ASN A 684 15.12 32.29 -36.87
CA ASN A 684 14.70 33.34 -37.81
C ASN A 684 13.21 33.66 -37.71
N ILE A 685 12.33 32.64 -37.70
CA ILE A 685 10.89 32.86 -37.58
C ILE A 685 10.54 33.47 -36.21
N THR A 686 11.20 33.04 -35.14
CA THR A 686 10.96 33.59 -33.79
C THR A 686 11.31 35.08 -33.72
N GLN A 687 12.48 35.47 -34.22
CA GLN A 687 12.88 36.88 -34.29
C GLN A 687 12.03 37.70 -35.27
N SER A 688 11.49 37.09 -36.34
CA SER A 688 10.65 37.78 -37.31
C SER A 688 9.32 38.27 -36.73
N TYR A 689 8.80 37.58 -35.70
CA TYR A 689 7.58 37.97 -34.99
C TYR A 689 7.85 38.71 -33.67
N LEU A 690 8.91 38.37 -32.93
CA LEU A 690 9.18 38.92 -31.60
C LEU A 690 10.20 40.08 -31.56
N GLY A 691 10.86 40.35 -32.69
CA GLY A 691 11.96 41.30 -32.81
C GLY A 691 13.35 40.66 -32.63
N GLN A 692 14.38 41.36 -33.10
CA GLN A 692 15.78 40.92 -33.04
C GLN A 692 16.41 41.06 -31.64
N ASP A 693 15.76 41.81 -30.76
CA ASP A 693 16.13 42.13 -29.38
C ASP A 693 15.61 41.11 -28.34
N VAL A 694 14.84 40.10 -28.76
CA VAL A 694 14.36 39.03 -27.87
C VAL A 694 15.51 38.12 -27.43
N VAL A 695 15.62 37.85 -26.13
CA VAL A 695 16.66 36.98 -25.58
C VAL A 695 16.28 35.51 -25.80
N LEU A 696 16.77 34.95 -26.91
CA LEU A 696 16.62 33.52 -27.23
C LEU A 696 17.61 32.64 -26.45
N PHE A 697 17.23 31.39 -26.21
CA PHE A 697 18.12 30.36 -25.66
C PHE A 697 17.82 28.96 -26.18
N ARG A 698 18.76 28.03 -25.99
CA ARG A 698 18.65 26.59 -26.30
C ARG A 698 19.15 25.77 -25.12
N THR A 699 18.39 24.73 -24.77
CA THR A 699 18.63 23.82 -23.64
C THR A 699 19.06 22.46 -24.16
N ASP A 700 20.21 21.98 -23.68
CA ASP A 700 20.71 20.63 -23.92
C ASP A 700 21.65 20.19 -22.79
N ALA A 701 21.75 18.87 -22.60
CA ALA A 701 22.57 18.25 -21.56
C ALA A 701 24.07 18.62 -21.73
N PRO A 702 24.78 19.04 -20.67
CA PRO A 702 26.17 19.53 -20.71
C PRO A 702 27.22 18.61 -21.34
N GLY A 703 27.32 18.61 -22.67
CA GLY A 703 28.31 17.84 -23.40
C GLY A 703 28.52 18.32 -24.83
N ASP A 704 29.79 18.28 -25.26
CA ASP A 704 30.25 18.74 -26.57
C ASP A 704 29.58 17.97 -27.73
N ALA A 705 29.02 16.78 -27.48
CA ALA A 705 28.25 16.01 -28.44
C ALA A 705 26.86 16.62 -28.73
N ALA A 706 26.13 17.01 -27.68
CA ALA A 706 24.80 17.62 -27.77
C ALA A 706 24.89 19.06 -28.27
N TYR A 707 25.71 19.89 -27.61
CA TYR A 707 25.94 21.30 -27.95
C TYR A 707 26.50 21.54 -29.36
N ARG A 708 26.97 20.48 -30.04
CA ARG A 708 27.40 20.52 -31.45
C ARG A 708 26.21 20.46 -32.42
N CYS A 709 25.10 19.80 -32.08
CA CYS A 709 23.98 19.55 -32.99
C CYS A 709 22.91 20.65 -32.96
N ASP A 710 22.55 21.14 -31.78
CA ASP A 710 21.68 22.32 -31.60
C ASP A 710 22.38 23.66 -31.92
N SER A 711 23.71 23.63 -32.12
CA SER A 711 24.54 24.83 -32.29
C SER A 711 24.13 25.68 -33.50
N VAL A 712 23.52 26.81 -33.17
CA VAL A 712 23.10 27.94 -34.02
C VAL A 712 23.60 29.25 -33.40
N GLU A 713 23.70 30.30 -34.21
CA GLU A 713 24.09 31.66 -33.81
C GLU A 713 22.88 32.46 -33.27
N GLY A 714 23.10 33.32 -32.27
CA GLY A 714 22.07 34.11 -31.60
C GLY A 714 21.72 33.59 -30.19
N PRO A 715 20.99 32.46 -30.05
CA PRO A 715 20.53 31.95 -28.76
C PRO A 715 21.66 31.68 -27.74
N LEU A 716 21.38 31.98 -26.47
CA LEU A 716 22.19 31.55 -25.33
C LEU A 716 22.25 30.03 -25.22
N VAL A 717 23.38 29.49 -24.78
CA VAL A 717 23.53 28.07 -24.44
C VAL A 717 23.24 27.87 -22.96
N THR A 718 22.28 27.03 -22.64
CA THR A 718 21.90 26.69 -21.26
C THR A 718 21.97 25.19 -21.02
N ALA A 719 21.94 24.80 -19.75
CA ALA A 719 22.10 23.43 -19.31
C ALA A 719 20.81 22.86 -18.70
N ASP A 720 20.59 21.57 -18.89
CA ASP A 720 19.78 20.74 -17.98
C ASP A 720 20.70 19.79 -17.19
N PHE A 721 20.36 19.50 -15.93
CA PHE A 721 20.96 18.42 -15.14
C PHE A 721 20.27 18.19 -13.78
N GLY A 722 20.41 16.99 -13.25
CA GLY A 722 19.88 16.61 -11.93
C GLY A 722 20.80 16.92 -10.74
N ALA A 723 20.42 16.42 -9.58
CA ALA A 723 21.24 16.43 -8.38
C ALA A 723 22.53 15.59 -8.53
N ASN A 724 23.46 15.74 -7.58
CA ASN A 724 24.70 14.95 -7.45
C ASN A 724 25.75 15.09 -8.58
N VAL A 725 25.56 15.99 -9.56
CA VAL A 725 26.55 16.27 -10.60
C VAL A 725 27.64 17.26 -10.15
N ASN A 726 28.81 17.23 -10.80
CA ASN A 726 29.82 18.27 -10.61
C ASN A 726 29.47 19.54 -11.41
N VAL A 727 28.73 20.44 -10.77
CA VAL A 727 28.30 21.75 -11.30
C VAL A 727 29.42 22.54 -12.01
N ASP A 728 30.66 22.50 -11.52
CA ASP A 728 31.79 23.19 -12.16
C ASP A 728 32.15 22.59 -13.54
N ALA A 729 32.05 21.26 -13.67
CA ALA A 729 32.28 20.57 -14.94
C ALA A 729 31.12 20.80 -15.93
N MET A 730 29.88 20.86 -15.44
CA MET A 730 28.70 21.19 -16.25
C MET A 730 28.83 22.60 -16.84
N PHE A 731 29.14 23.59 -16.01
CA PHE A 731 29.36 24.97 -16.48
C PHE A 731 30.64 25.12 -17.31
N ALA A 732 31.67 24.29 -17.12
CA ALA A 732 32.81 24.25 -18.03
C ALA A 732 32.42 23.75 -19.44
N ALA A 733 31.45 22.84 -19.57
CA ALA A 733 30.91 22.43 -20.87
C ALA A 733 30.10 23.57 -21.53
N VAL A 734 29.20 24.22 -20.78
CA VAL A 734 28.50 25.44 -21.24
C VAL A 734 29.50 26.50 -21.71
N ARG A 735 30.62 26.71 -20.99
CA ARG A 735 31.66 27.68 -21.36
C ARG A 735 32.51 27.29 -22.56
N ARG A 736 32.62 26.00 -22.91
CA ARG A 736 33.21 25.57 -24.21
C ARG A 736 32.28 25.91 -25.37
N ALA A 737 30.97 25.69 -25.20
CA ALA A 737 29.96 26.03 -26.21
C ALA A 737 29.72 27.54 -26.34
N MET A 738 29.78 28.30 -25.24
CA MET A 738 29.57 29.75 -25.21
C MET A 738 30.45 30.45 -24.16
N LYS A 739 31.50 31.12 -24.63
CA LYS A 739 32.56 31.71 -23.78
C LYS A 739 32.07 32.83 -22.83
N GLN A 740 30.99 33.53 -23.19
CA GLN A 740 30.49 34.73 -22.51
C GLN A 740 28.97 34.71 -22.38
N GLY A 741 28.43 35.44 -21.41
CA GLY A 741 27.00 35.50 -21.07
C GLY A 741 26.66 34.73 -19.78
N PRO A 742 25.45 34.90 -19.22
CA PRO A 742 25.05 34.27 -17.96
C PRO A 742 25.16 32.74 -18.00
N LEU A 743 25.54 32.15 -16.86
CA LEU A 743 25.35 30.72 -16.63
C LEU A 743 23.89 30.47 -16.28
N VAL A 744 23.30 29.42 -16.86
CA VAL A 744 21.88 29.11 -16.68
C VAL A 744 21.68 27.59 -16.64
N VAL A 745 20.91 27.12 -15.64
CA VAL A 745 20.34 25.77 -15.61
C VAL A 745 18.84 25.87 -15.86
N THR A 746 18.40 25.53 -17.06
CA THR A 746 17.00 25.67 -17.52
C THR A 746 16.10 24.51 -17.14
N GLU A 747 16.67 23.32 -16.92
CA GLU A 747 15.97 22.24 -16.22
C GLU A 747 16.87 21.68 -15.13
N TYR A 748 16.58 22.07 -13.89
CA TYR A 748 17.23 21.53 -12.70
C TYR A 748 16.25 20.59 -11.98
N TYR A 749 16.55 19.29 -11.96
CA TYR A 749 15.60 18.25 -11.54
C TYR A 749 15.62 18.01 -10.01
N PRO A 750 14.55 18.35 -9.25
CA PRO A 750 14.45 18.06 -7.80
C PRO A 750 13.81 16.69 -7.51
N GLY A 751 13.25 16.06 -8.53
CA GLY A 751 12.55 14.78 -8.55
C GLY A 751 12.64 14.19 -9.96
N TRP A 752 11.72 13.30 -10.35
CA TRP A 752 11.75 12.65 -11.68
C TRP A 752 10.38 12.14 -12.12
N LEU A 753 10.27 11.76 -13.39
CA LEU A 753 9.08 11.14 -13.99
C LEU A 753 8.90 9.66 -13.59
N ASP A 754 7.65 9.20 -13.61
CA ASP A 754 7.25 7.81 -13.31
C ASP A 754 6.88 7.02 -14.58
N HIS A 755 6.81 5.69 -14.45
CA HIS A 755 6.27 4.77 -15.47
C HIS A 755 5.32 3.75 -14.83
N TRP A 756 4.28 3.33 -15.57
CA TRP A 756 3.46 2.19 -15.15
C TRP A 756 4.34 0.93 -14.97
N GLY A 757 4.17 0.24 -13.84
CA GLY A 757 4.90 -0.97 -13.45
C GLY A 757 6.26 -0.73 -12.80
N GLN A 758 6.68 0.53 -12.61
CA GLN A 758 7.91 0.88 -11.90
C GLN A 758 7.60 1.39 -10.49
N ARG A 759 8.63 1.67 -9.69
CA ARG A 759 8.48 2.36 -8.40
C ARG A 759 8.36 3.87 -8.65
N HIS A 760 7.53 4.56 -7.86
CA HIS A 760 7.49 6.02 -7.85
C HIS A 760 8.89 6.58 -7.59
N ALA A 761 9.35 7.47 -8.47
CA ALA A 761 10.72 7.96 -8.52
C ALA A 761 11.01 8.95 -7.37
N LYS A 762 12.20 8.82 -6.77
CA LYS A 762 12.64 9.69 -5.68
C LYS A 762 14.10 10.08 -5.85
N VAL A 763 14.40 11.35 -5.61
CA VAL A 763 15.75 11.93 -5.65
C VAL A 763 16.14 12.34 -4.22
N ASP A 764 17.41 12.17 -3.83
CA ASP A 764 17.88 12.56 -2.50
C ASP A 764 17.83 14.09 -2.33
N GLN A 765 16.93 14.57 -1.48
CA GLN A 765 16.68 15.99 -1.20
C GLN A 765 17.94 16.73 -0.70
N LYS A 766 18.85 16.07 0.03
CA LYS A 766 20.11 16.69 0.49
C LYS A 766 21.05 16.91 -0.69
N LEU A 767 21.12 15.96 -1.62
CA LEU A 767 21.85 16.12 -2.88
C LEU A 767 21.21 17.20 -3.76
N VAL A 768 19.87 17.33 -3.78
CA VAL A 768 19.19 18.44 -4.48
C VAL A 768 19.62 19.78 -3.88
N MET A 769 19.45 20.01 -2.58
CA MET A 769 19.80 21.30 -1.94
C MET A 769 21.29 21.63 -2.07
N LYS A 770 22.18 20.63 -1.93
CA LYS A 770 23.64 20.79 -2.12
C LYS A 770 24.02 21.21 -3.55
N THR A 771 23.37 20.63 -4.57
CA THR A 771 23.61 21.00 -5.97
C THR A 771 23.02 22.38 -6.27
N PHE A 772 21.81 22.68 -5.79
CA PHE A 772 21.15 23.98 -5.92
C PHE A 772 21.97 25.14 -5.30
N GLU A 773 22.46 24.98 -4.07
CA GLU A 773 23.35 25.97 -3.45
C GLU A 773 24.61 26.20 -4.29
N LYS A 774 25.23 25.14 -4.82
CA LYS A 774 26.42 25.26 -5.67
C LYS A 774 26.15 25.95 -7.02
N ILE A 775 24.95 25.81 -7.57
CA ILE A 775 24.50 26.58 -8.76
C ILE A 775 24.46 28.09 -8.42
N LEU A 776 23.83 28.46 -7.31
CA LEU A 776 23.72 29.86 -6.88
C LEU A 776 25.10 30.48 -6.52
N GLN A 777 26.02 29.69 -5.95
CA GLN A 777 27.43 30.08 -5.72
C GLN A 777 28.23 30.36 -7.00
N ARG A 778 27.69 30.11 -8.19
CA ARG A 778 28.29 30.48 -9.49
C ARG A 778 27.57 31.65 -10.16
N ASN A 779 26.70 32.34 -9.42
CA ASN A 779 25.80 33.39 -9.90
C ASN A 779 24.90 32.93 -11.07
N ALA A 780 24.69 31.62 -11.23
CA ALA A 780 23.92 31.07 -12.33
C ALA A 780 22.41 31.25 -12.08
N SER A 781 21.66 31.61 -13.13
CA SER A 781 20.20 31.55 -13.10
C SER A 781 19.74 30.10 -13.16
N VAL A 782 18.61 29.78 -12.54
CA VAL A 782 18.17 28.38 -12.41
C VAL A 782 16.65 28.24 -12.43
N ASN A 783 16.16 27.17 -13.06
CA ASN A 783 14.75 26.78 -13.08
C ASN A 783 14.57 25.35 -12.57
N PHE A 784 13.74 25.15 -11.54
CA PHE A 784 13.35 23.83 -11.06
C PHE A 784 12.36 23.15 -12.01
N TYR A 785 12.76 22.03 -12.62
CA TYR A 785 11.89 21.22 -13.47
C TYR A 785 11.59 19.88 -12.76
N MET A 786 10.39 19.61 -12.24
CA MET A 786 9.25 20.52 -12.04
C MET A 786 9.32 21.26 -10.70
N PHE A 787 8.69 22.44 -10.62
CA PHE A 787 8.35 23.04 -9.32
C PHE A 787 6.92 22.69 -8.89
N HIS A 788 6.00 22.62 -9.85
CA HIS A 788 4.70 21.98 -9.71
C HIS A 788 4.40 21.22 -11.01
N GLY A 789 4.31 19.89 -10.93
CA GLY A 789 4.11 19.06 -12.11
C GLY A 789 2.65 18.95 -12.57
N GLY A 790 1.71 18.72 -11.65
CA GLY A 790 0.28 18.59 -11.94
C GLY A 790 -0.11 17.21 -12.49
N THR A 791 -1.08 17.16 -13.41
CA THR A 791 -1.68 15.91 -13.91
C THR A 791 -1.72 15.83 -15.44
N ASN A 792 -1.45 14.66 -15.99
CA ASN A 792 -1.69 14.29 -17.39
C ASN A 792 -3.18 13.94 -17.60
N PHE A 793 -4.09 14.91 -17.41
CA PHE A 793 -5.52 14.70 -17.62
C PHE A 793 -5.84 14.18 -19.03
N GLY A 794 -6.95 13.45 -19.16
CA GLY A 794 -7.33 12.80 -20.40
C GLY A 794 -6.36 11.69 -20.81
N PHE A 795 -6.08 11.61 -22.11
CA PHE A 795 -5.18 10.62 -22.71
C PHE A 795 -3.77 11.15 -22.95
N MET A 796 -3.45 12.33 -22.42
CA MET A 796 -2.37 13.19 -22.90
C MET A 796 -0.96 12.83 -22.37
N ASN A 797 -0.83 11.72 -21.64
CA ASN A 797 0.46 11.20 -21.21
C ASN A 797 1.31 10.76 -22.42
N GLY A 798 2.62 10.95 -22.34
CA GLY A 798 3.56 10.34 -23.27
C GLY A 798 3.87 8.87 -22.94
N ALA A 799 4.76 8.30 -23.74
CA ALA A 799 5.48 7.07 -23.39
C ALA A 799 7.00 7.18 -23.61
N ASN A 800 7.80 6.64 -22.69
CA ASN A 800 9.16 6.16 -23.00
C ASN A 800 9.19 4.70 -22.49
N PRO A 801 8.76 3.71 -23.32
CA PRO A 801 8.10 2.48 -22.88
C PRO A 801 8.67 1.79 -21.61
N PRO A 802 7.84 1.55 -20.56
CA PRO A 802 6.38 1.70 -20.48
C PRO A 802 5.84 3.14 -20.57
N ALA A 803 4.53 3.30 -20.68
CA ALA A 803 3.89 4.62 -20.69
C ALA A 803 4.07 5.36 -19.35
N GLN A 804 4.18 6.69 -19.39
CA GLN A 804 4.11 7.51 -18.18
C GLN A 804 2.68 7.51 -17.59
N PRO A 805 2.50 7.67 -16.27
CA PRO A 805 1.19 7.64 -15.63
C PRO A 805 0.40 8.94 -15.76
N THR A 806 -0.81 8.92 -15.21
CA THR A 806 -1.74 10.07 -15.21
C THR A 806 -1.26 11.14 -14.23
N SER A 807 -0.74 10.75 -13.07
CA SER A 807 -0.03 11.69 -12.18
C SER A 807 1.23 12.21 -12.85
N TYR A 808 1.50 13.49 -12.67
CA TYR A 808 2.80 14.09 -12.93
C TYR A 808 3.28 14.85 -11.68
N ASP A 809 3.05 14.31 -10.48
CA ASP A 809 3.55 14.85 -9.21
C ASP A 809 5.06 15.14 -9.26
N TYR A 810 5.82 14.26 -9.92
CA TYR A 810 7.25 14.36 -10.19
C TYR A 810 8.14 14.33 -8.92
N GLY A 811 7.57 14.17 -7.72
CA GLY A 811 8.28 14.46 -6.47
C GLY A 811 8.61 15.95 -6.32
N ALA A 812 7.83 16.83 -6.96
CA ALA A 812 8.08 18.26 -7.05
C ALA A 812 7.88 18.99 -5.69
N PRO A 813 8.45 20.19 -5.51
CA PRO A 813 8.22 21.05 -4.34
C PRO A 813 6.74 21.31 -4.01
N LEU A 814 5.89 21.45 -5.03
CA LEU A 814 4.43 21.40 -4.92
C LEU A 814 3.90 20.11 -5.54
N THR A 815 3.19 19.30 -4.74
CA THR A 815 2.60 18.01 -5.15
C THR A 815 1.63 18.13 -6.34
N GLU A 816 1.13 17.03 -6.89
CA GLU A 816 0.08 17.01 -7.92
C GLU A 816 -1.14 17.90 -7.57
N ALA A 817 -1.58 17.91 -6.30
CA ALA A 817 -2.67 18.77 -5.84
C ALA A 817 -2.23 20.20 -5.44
N GLY A 818 -0.96 20.56 -5.64
CA GLY A 818 -0.41 21.88 -5.35
C GLY A 818 -0.13 22.15 -3.87
N ASP A 819 0.10 21.11 -3.07
CA ASP A 819 0.42 21.24 -1.64
C ASP A 819 1.95 21.39 -1.45
N PRO A 820 2.42 22.29 -0.57
CA PRO A 820 3.84 22.47 -0.29
C PRO A 820 4.38 21.34 0.61
N ASN A 821 5.53 20.78 0.24
CA ASN A 821 6.28 19.80 1.03
C ASN A 821 7.62 20.35 1.57
N ASP A 822 8.37 19.53 2.29
CA ASP A 822 9.71 19.86 2.81
C ASP A 822 10.65 20.52 1.79
N THR A 823 10.61 20.09 0.52
CA THR A 823 11.48 20.60 -0.53
C THR A 823 11.13 22.05 -0.87
N TYR A 824 9.84 22.42 -0.88
CA TYR A 824 9.39 23.80 -1.05
C TYR A 824 9.96 24.72 0.05
N PHE A 825 9.90 24.31 1.32
CA PHE A 825 10.39 25.12 2.43
C PHE A 825 11.91 25.24 2.43
N LYS A 826 12.64 24.16 2.09
CA LYS A 826 14.11 24.17 1.99
C LYS A 826 14.62 25.00 0.80
N ILE A 827 13.93 24.96 -0.35
CA ILE A 827 14.20 25.88 -1.47
C ILE A 827 14.02 27.33 -1.00
N ARG A 828 12.90 27.64 -0.34
CA ARG A 828 12.62 29.00 0.15
C ARG A 828 13.68 29.50 1.13
N GLU A 829 14.14 28.65 2.05
CA GLU A 829 15.21 28.98 2.98
C GLU A 829 16.51 29.35 2.26
N VAL A 830 16.95 28.51 1.32
CA VAL A 830 18.16 28.76 0.51
C VAL A 830 18.00 30.03 -0.33
N VAL A 831 16.87 30.22 -1.01
CA VAL A 831 16.58 31.44 -1.80
C VAL A 831 16.67 32.70 -0.93
N GLY A 832 16.17 32.65 0.31
CA GLY A 832 16.24 33.76 1.26
C GLY A 832 17.64 34.19 1.68
N ARG A 833 18.66 33.33 1.48
CA ARG A 833 20.08 33.70 1.68
C ARG A 833 20.67 34.49 0.50
N TYR A 834 19.96 34.56 -0.64
CA TYR A 834 20.46 35.11 -1.91
C TYR A 834 19.57 36.17 -2.56
N LEU A 835 18.27 36.21 -2.26
CA LEU A 835 17.27 37.14 -2.80
C LEU A 835 16.25 37.53 -1.72
N PRO A 836 15.68 38.75 -1.76
CA PRO A 836 14.63 39.16 -0.83
C PRO A 836 13.35 38.33 -1.05
N LEU A 837 12.92 37.64 0.01
CA LEU A 837 11.67 36.89 0.03
C LEU A 837 10.47 37.84 0.11
N PRO A 838 9.34 37.55 -0.58
CA PRO A 838 8.14 38.35 -0.46
C PRO A 838 7.43 38.13 0.88
N ASN A 839 6.72 39.18 1.33
CA ASN A 839 5.83 39.12 2.48
C ASN A 839 4.54 38.38 2.14
N GLY A 840 4.02 37.61 3.10
CA GLY A 840 2.74 36.91 2.99
C GLY A 840 2.68 35.72 3.93
N THR A 841 1.48 35.19 4.17
CA THR A 841 1.28 33.94 4.90
C THR A 841 1.88 32.79 4.08
N LEU A 842 2.67 31.93 4.71
CA LEU A 842 3.19 30.74 4.02
C LEU A 842 2.05 29.77 3.71
N PRO A 843 2.04 29.13 2.54
CA PRO A 843 1.02 28.14 2.21
C PRO A 843 1.16 26.91 3.10
N VAL A 844 0.02 26.28 3.38
CA VAL A 844 -0.09 24.96 4.00
C VAL A 844 -0.80 24.01 3.03
N PRO A 845 -0.70 22.68 3.19
CA PRO A 845 -1.49 21.74 2.41
C PRO A 845 -2.99 22.05 2.50
N ALA A 846 -3.66 22.09 1.35
CA ALA A 846 -5.08 22.43 1.27
C ALA A 846 -5.94 21.26 1.74
N SER A 847 -6.99 21.55 2.52
CA SER A 847 -7.97 20.56 2.96
C SER A 847 -8.62 19.85 1.76
N LYS A 848 -8.65 18.52 1.80
CA LYS A 848 -9.24 17.67 0.76
C LYS A 848 -10.64 17.21 1.18
N LEU A 849 -11.54 17.07 0.23
CA LEU A 849 -12.85 16.46 0.44
C LEU A 849 -12.70 14.93 0.55
N LYS A 850 -13.38 14.31 1.52
CA LYS A 850 -13.60 12.86 1.55
C LYS A 850 -15.06 12.59 1.19
N ILE A 851 -15.31 12.10 -0.03
CA ILE A 851 -16.66 11.74 -0.50
C ILE A 851 -17.13 10.42 0.15
N GLY A 852 -16.23 9.43 0.26
CA GLY A 852 -16.56 8.05 0.64
C GLY A 852 -16.58 7.14 -0.58
N ALA A 853 -17.09 5.92 -0.42
CA ALA A 853 -17.35 5.03 -1.54
C ALA A 853 -18.53 5.57 -2.36
N VAL A 854 -18.44 5.48 -3.69
CA VAL A 854 -19.53 5.78 -4.62
C VAL A 854 -19.87 4.49 -5.36
N GLU A 855 -21.09 4.02 -5.18
CA GLU A 855 -21.59 2.83 -5.87
C GLU A 855 -21.73 3.12 -7.38
N LEU A 856 -21.26 2.20 -8.23
CA LEU A 856 -21.48 2.25 -9.67
C LEU A 856 -22.70 1.38 -10.02
N HIS A 857 -23.89 1.91 -9.69
CA HIS A 857 -25.18 1.22 -9.68
C HIS A 857 -25.69 0.79 -11.07
N SER A 858 -25.00 1.13 -12.16
CA SER A 858 -25.40 0.83 -13.53
C SER A 858 -24.20 0.76 -14.46
N CYS A 859 -24.32 0.09 -15.61
CA CYS A 859 -23.22 -0.07 -16.58
C CYS A 859 -23.73 -0.46 -17.98
N ALA A 860 -22.86 -0.30 -18.97
CA ALA A 860 -23.10 -0.56 -20.38
C ALA A 860 -21.94 -1.36 -20.97
N THR A 861 -22.23 -2.37 -21.79
CA THR A 861 -21.20 -3.17 -22.46
C THR A 861 -20.54 -2.38 -23.60
N LEU A 862 -19.38 -2.84 -24.08
CA LEU A 862 -18.75 -2.27 -25.27
C LEU A 862 -19.69 -2.20 -26.49
N ASP A 863 -20.59 -3.17 -26.67
CA ASP A 863 -21.54 -3.17 -27.80
C ASP A 863 -22.74 -2.24 -27.60
N ASP A 864 -23.16 -1.97 -26.35
CA ASP A 864 -24.14 -0.94 -26.04
C ASP A 864 -23.57 0.45 -26.35
N ILE A 865 -22.33 0.71 -25.90
CA ILE A 865 -21.60 1.97 -26.13
C ILE A 865 -21.42 2.20 -27.64
N ARG A 866 -20.95 1.19 -28.39
CA ARG A 866 -20.85 1.26 -29.86
C ARG A 866 -22.20 1.55 -30.52
N SER A 867 -23.28 0.92 -30.04
CA SER A 867 -24.62 1.10 -30.61
C SER A 867 -25.19 2.48 -30.34
N PHE A 868 -25.02 2.99 -29.12
CA PHE A 868 -25.35 4.36 -28.75
C PHE A 868 -24.61 5.38 -29.61
N LEU A 869 -23.28 5.25 -29.73
CA LEU A 869 -22.44 6.15 -30.51
C LEU A 869 -22.79 6.16 -32.01
N ARG A 870 -23.18 5.01 -32.58
CA ARG A 870 -23.72 4.91 -33.95
C ARG A 870 -25.07 5.62 -34.08
N VAL A 871 -26.02 5.36 -33.16
CA VAL A 871 -27.37 5.94 -33.20
C VAL A 871 -27.35 7.47 -33.04
N LYS A 872 -26.44 8.00 -32.22
CA LYS A 872 -26.20 9.45 -32.05
C LYS A 872 -25.39 10.08 -33.20
N GLY A 873 -24.84 9.28 -34.12
CA GLY A 873 -24.00 9.77 -35.22
C GLY A 873 -22.57 10.17 -34.82
N TYR A 874 -22.16 9.92 -33.57
CA TYR A 874 -20.80 10.21 -33.08
C TYR A 874 -19.73 9.29 -33.67
N VAL A 875 -20.10 8.11 -34.15
CA VAL A 875 -19.20 7.13 -34.78
C VAL A 875 -19.77 6.62 -36.10
N THR A 876 -18.96 6.73 -37.16
CA THR A 876 -19.20 6.09 -38.46
C THR A 876 -18.20 4.95 -38.62
N ALA A 877 -18.69 3.74 -38.89
CA ALA A 877 -17.86 2.57 -39.09
C ALA A 877 -17.10 2.63 -40.43
N VAL A 878 -15.77 2.54 -40.39
CA VAL A 878 -14.90 2.58 -41.57
C VAL A 878 -14.53 1.17 -42.01
N THR A 879 -14.68 0.83 -43.29
CA THR A 879 -14.39 -0.51 -43.83
C THR A 879 -13.13 -0.52 -44.71
N SER A 880 -12.26 -1.51 -44.55
CA SER A 880 -11.04 -1.68 -45.35
C SER A 880 -10.61 -3.15 -45.45
N ASN A 881 -9.84 -3.51 -46.49
CA ASN A 881 -9.27 -4.86 -46.62
C ASN A 881 -8.12 -5.14 -45.65
N ARG A 882 -7.53 -4.10 -45.04
CA ARG A 882 -6.55 -4.18 -43.93
C ARG A 882 -7.01 -3.33 -42.75
N PRO A 883 -6.47 -3.53 -41.54
CA PRO A 883 -6.57 -2.53 -40.48
C PRO A 883 -6.01 -1.17 -40.93
N LEU A 884 -6.62 -0.10 -40.43
CA LEU A 884 -6.17 1.28 -40.60
C LEU A 884 -5.62 1.80 -39.27
N SER A 885 -4.62 2.69 -39.30
CA SER A 885 -4.11 3.30 -38.07
C SER A 885 -5.10 4.30 -37.46
N PHE A 886 -4.91 4.66 -36.19
CA PHE A 886 -5.63 5.75 -35.52
C PHE A 886 -5.53 7.07 -36.32
N GLU A 887 -4.32 7.37 -36.81
CA GLU A 887 -4.03 8.53 -37.66
C GLU A 887 -4.78 8.44 -38.99
N GLU A 888 -4.82 7.29 -39.66
CA GLU A 888 -5.59 7.07 -40.90
C GLU A 888 -7.11 7.20 -40.68
N LEU A 889 -7.60 6.79 -39.51
CA LEU A 889 -8.99 6.93 -39.08
C LEU A 889 -9.35 8.35 -38.60
N GLY A 890 -8.37 9.26 -38.48
CA GLY A 890 -8.58 10.61 -37.96
C GLY A 890 -8.95 10.66 -36.47
N HIS A 891 -8.39 9.75 -35.68
CA HIS A 891 -8.63 9.64 -34.24
C HIS A 891 -7.31 9.77 -33.47
N ALA A 892 -7.26 10.66 -32.48
CA ALA A 892 -6.02 11.02 -31.81
C ALA A 892 -5.67 10.09 -30.62
N TYR A 893 -6.67 9.75 -29.81
CA TYR A 893 -6.50 9.29 -28.44
C TYR A 893 -7.38 8.07 -28.12
N GLY A 894 -7.47 7.65 -26.86
CA GLY A 894 -8.43 6.64 -26.43
C GLY A 894 -8.32 5.30 -27.17
N TYR A 895 -9.42 4.90 -27.83
CA TYR A 895 -9.66 3.53 -28.26
C TYR A 895 -10.27 3.43 -29.67
N VAL A 896 -9.89 2.39 -30.41
CA VAL A 896 -10.54 1.99 -31.66
C VAL A 896 -10.94 0.51 -31.56
N VAL A 897 -12.18 0.19 -31.95
CA VAL A 897 -12.66 -1.19 -32.09
C VAL A 897 -12.42 -1.67 -33.52
N TYR A 898 -11.67 -2.75 -33.68
CA TYR A 898 -11.41 -3.43 -34.95
C TYR A 898 -12.19 -4.75 -34.99
N THR A 899 -13.13 -4.91 -35.92
CA THR A 899 -13.88 -6.17 -36.11
C THR A 899 -13.61 -6.73 -37.51
N THR A 900 -13.37 -8.04 -37.61
CA THR A 900 -13.29 -8.81 -38.87
C THR A 900 -14.12 -10.08 -38.74
N ARG A 901 -14.58 -10.63 -39.87
CA ARG A 901 -15.38 -11.87 -39.94
C ARG A 901 -14.57 -12.98 -40.59
N VAL A 902 -14.39 -14.10 -39.88
CA VAL A 902 -13.57 -15.23 -40.36
C VAL A 902 -14.29 -15.92 -41.52
N SER A 903 -13.71 -15.86 -42.72
CA SER A 903 -14.31 -16.36 -43.97
C SER A 903 -14.04 -17.83 -44.28
N PHE A 904 -13.18 -18.49 -43.50
CA PHE A 904 -12.75 -19.88 -43.65
C PHE A 904 -12.98 -20.67 -42.35
N ARG A 905 -12.66 -21.97 -42.33
CA ARG A 905 -12.69 -22.79 -41.11
C ARG A 905 -11.27 -22.86 -40.51
N PRO A 906 -10.97 -22.13 -39.42
CA PRO A 906 -9.65 -22.17 -38.78
C PRO A 906 -9.49 -23.45 -37.93
N SER A 907 -8.32 -23.61 -37.31
CA SER A 907 -8.14 -24.57 -36.21
C SER A 907 -8.80 -24.10 -34.91
N SER A 908 -8.69 -24.86 -33.83
CA SER A 908 -9.39 -24.56 -32.57
C SER A 908 -8.62 -25.07 -31.34
N PRO A 909 -7.99 -24.20 -30.53
CA PRO A 909 -7.83 -22.77 -30.77
C PRO A 909 -6.88 -22.50 -31.96
N ALA A 910 -7.15 -21.43 -32.68
CA ALA A 910 -6.31 -20.90 -33.75
C ALA A 910 -5.38 -19.81 -33.22
N ASN A 911 -4.21 -19.63 -33.82
CA ASN A 911 -3.27 -18.59 -33.42
C ASN A 911 -3.58 -17.27 -34.13
N LEU A 912 -4.05 -16.27 -33.39
CA LEU A 912 -4.24 -14.90 -33.87
C LEU A 912 -2.95 -14.10 -33.68
N GLY A 913 -2.27 -13.76 -34.76
CA GLY A 913 -1.10 -12.89 -34.81
C GLY A 913 -1.47 -11.45 -35.13
N VAL A 914 -1.03 -10.50 -34.30
CA VAL A 914 -1.24 -9.05 -34.41
C VAL A 914 0.13 -8.34 -34.26
N PRO A 915 1.08 -8.52 -35.20
CA PRO A 915 2.46 -8.05 -35.05
C PRO A 915 2.55 -6.51 -34.92
N GLY A 916 1.77 -5.78 -35.72
CA GLY A 916 1.71 -4.31 -35.68
C GLY A 916 0.80 -3.73 -34.58
N ILE A 917 0.65 -4.35 -33.41
CA ILE A 917 -0.17 -3.78 -32.32
C ILE A 917 0.51 -2.56 -31.68
N LYS A 918 -0.24 -1.47 -31.54
CA LYS A 918 0.20 -0.16 -31.00
C LYS A 918 -0.93 0.50 -30.17
N ASN A 919 -1.03 0.31 -28.85
CA ASN A 919 -0.08 -0.33 -27.94
C ASN A 919 -0.62 -1.57 -27.22
N ARG A 920 -1.92 -1.60 -26.89
CA ARG A 920 -2.56 -2.71 -26.15
C ARG A 920 -3.88 -3.05 -26.82
N GLY A 921 -4.12 -4.33 -27.10
CA GLY A 921 -5.27 -4.82 -27.85
C GLY A 921 -5.99 -5.94 -27.09
N TYR A 922 -7.19 -5.63 -26.61
CA TYR A 922 -8.07 -6.58 -25.94
C TYR A 922 -8.87 -7.35 -26.99
N VAL A 923 -8.63 -8.66 -27.08
CA VAL A 923 -9.15 -9.56 -28.11
C VAL A 923 -10.38 -10.30 -27.59
N PHE A 924 -11.45 -10.28 -28.38
CA PHE A 924 -12.75 -10.89 -28.07
C PHE A 924 -13.24 -11.79 -29.20
N THR A 925 -13.68 -12.98 -28.81
CA THR A 925 -14.57 -13.85 -29.59
C THR A 925 -15.72 -14.29 -28.67
N ALA A 926 -16.68 -15.05 -29.18
CA ALA A 926 -17.74 -15.64 -28.35
C ALA A 926 -17.21 -16.59 -27.24
N GLN A 927 -15.96 -17.03 -27.32
CA GLN A 927 -15.36 -18.09 -26.48
C GLN A 927 -13.93 -17.75 -26.01
N THR A 928 -13.45 -16.52 -26.21
CA THR A 928 -12.10 -16.10 -25.79
C THR A 928 -12.07 -14.63 -25.43
N ARG A 929 -11.44 -14.31 -24.29
CA ARG A 929 -10.93 -12.98 -23.95
C ARG A 929 -9.41 -13.10 -23.78
N ALA A 930 -8.64 -12.26 -24.44
CA ALA A 930 -7.17 -12.28 -24.39
C ALA A 930 -6.60 -10.87 -24.61
N VAL A 931 -5.29 -10.68 -24.41
CA VAL A 931 -4.60 -9.40 -24.65
C VAL A 931 -3.35 -9.61 -25.50
N VAL A 932 -3.20 -8.81 -26.55
CA VAL A 932 -1.94 -8.55 -27.26
C VAL A 932 -1.42 -7.17 -26.87
N SER A 933 -0.11 -7.00 -26.70
CA SER A 933 0.44 -5.76 -26.13
C SER A 933 1.93 -5.57 -26.47
N THR A 934 2.30 -4.38 -26.95
CA THR A 934 3.68 -4.04 -27.35
C THR A 934 4.64 -4.01 -26.14
N ASP A 935 4.16 -3.50 -25.00
CA ASP A 935 4.89 -3.36 -23.75
C ASP A 935 5.22 -4.70 -23.07
N GLN A 936 4.31 -5.67 -23.17
CA GLN A 936 4.49 -7.05 -22.68
C GLN A 936 5.08 -7.98 -23.75
N LEU A 937 5.41 -7.46 -24.95
CA LEU A 937 5.91 -8.21 -26.10
C LEU A 937 4.98 -9.36 -26.57
N VAL A 938 3.67 -9.25 -26.32
CA VAL A 938 2.67 -10.26 -26.69
C VAL A 938 2.04 -9.91 -28.04
N TYR A 939 2.60 -10.44 -29.12
CA TYR A 939 2.15 -10.16 -30.49
C TYR A 939 1.21 -11.23 -31.07
N SER A 940 0.91 -12.31 -30.33
CA SER A 940 -0.03 -13.34 -30.76
C SER A 940 -0.67 -14.09 -29.60
N VAL A 941 -1.94 -14.48 -29.77
CA VAL A 941 -2.74 -15.19 -28.76
C VAL A 941 -3.56 -16.34 -29.38
N PRO A 942 -3.75 -17.47 -28.67
CA PRO A 942 -4.70 -18.50 -29.09
C PRO A 942 -6.14 -17.98 -28.93
N VAL A 943 -6.98 -18.19 -29.94
CA VAL A 943 -8.41 -17.81 -29.94
C VAL A 943 -9.29 -18.96 -30.40
N VAL A 944 -10.44 -19.12 -29.76
CA VAL A 944 -11.49 -20.05 -30.22
C VAL A 944 -12.52 -19.26 -31.02
N VAL A 945 -12.63 -19.56 -32.31
CA VAL A 945 -13.53 -18.89 -33.26
C VAL A 945 -13.86 -19.83 -34.42
N GLN A 946 -15.06 -19.72 -34.97
CA GLN A 946 -15.52 -20.55 -36.09
C GLN A 946 -15.68 -19.73 -37.38
N GLY A 947 -15.70 -20.42 -38.53
CA GLY A 947 -16.03 -19.78 -39.80
C GLY A 947 -17.42 -19.13 -39.76
N GLY A 948 -17.51 -17.89 -40.23
CA GLY A 948 -18.70 -17.05 -40.16
C GLY A 948 -18.87 -16.26 -38.86
N GLN A 949 -18.02 -16.45 -37.85
CA GLN A 949 -17.99 -15.64 -36.62
C GLN A 949 -17.05 -14.43 -36.75
N ASN A 950 -17.19 -13.48 -35.82
CA ASN A 950 -16.34 -12.30 -35.74
C ASN A 950 -15.18 -12.48 -34.75
N ILE A 951 -14.06 -11.83 -35.05
CA ILE A 951 -13.02 -11.47 -34.08
C ILE A 951 -13.11 -9.95 -33.90
N THR A 952 -13.14 -9.50 -32.64
CA THR A 952 -13.10 -8.08 -32.28
C THR A 952 -11.84 -7.80 -31.47
N ILE A 953 -11.18 -6.68 -31.72
CA ILE A 953 -10.03 -6.19 -30.96
C ILE A 953 -10.30 -4.73 -30.56
N LEU A 954 -10.47 -4.46 -29.28
CA LEU A 954 -10.45 -3.10 -28.74
C LEU A 954 -8.98 -2.70 -28.55
N VAL A 955 -8.50 -1.69 -29.26
CA VAL A 955 -7.09 -1.25 -29.18
C VAL A 955 -7.01 0.11 -28.48
N GLU A 956 -6.11 0.22 -27.50
CA GLU A 956 -5.80 1.44 -26.76
C GLU A 956 -4.52 2.10 -27.30
N ASN A 957 -4.59 3.41 -27.56
CA ASN A 957 -3.41 4.26 -27.58
C ASN A 957 -3.02 4.60 -26.13
N THR A 958 -2.04 3.89 -25.56
CA THR A 958 -1.54 4.13 -24.19
C THR A 958 -0.66 5.38 -24.05
N GLY A 959 -0.47 6.15 -25.12
CA GLY A 959 0.42 7.32 -25.22
C GLY A 959 1.47 7.12 -26.32
N ARG A 960 1.72 8.14 -27.15
CA ARG A 960 2.78 8.19 -28.17
C ARG A 960 4.14 8.43 -27.54
N ILE A 961 5.17 7.85 -28.14
CA ILE A 961 6.56 8.05 -27.70
C ILE A 961 6.90 9.55 -27.70
N ASN A 962 7.39 10.06 -26.57
CA ASN A 962 7.62 11.49 -26.38
C ASN A 962 9.09 11.91 -26.53
N TYR A 963 10.04 11.00 -26.27
CA TYR A 963 11.48 11.26 -26.35
C TYR A 963 12.18 10.43 -27.45
N GLY A 964 13.28 10.98 -27.99
CA GLY A 964 14.16 10.29 -28.94
C GLY A 964 13.54 10.00 -30.31
N ALA A 965 14.28 9.26 -31.14
CA ALA A 965 13.89 8.96 -32.53
C ALA A 965 12.64 8.07 -32.68
N GLY A 966 12.13 7.50 -31.58
CA GLY A 966 10.91 6.70 -31.57
C GLY A 966 9.61 7.51 -31.70
N ASN A 967 9.67 8.84 -31.64
CA ASN A 967 8.49 9.72 -31.61
C ASN A 967 7.60 9.67 -32.87
N ARG A 968 8.03 9.05 -33.98
CA ARG A 968 7.16 8.73 -35.13
C ARG A 968 6.26 7.52 -34.84
N ASP A 969 5.45 7.60 -33.78
CA ASP A 969 4.77 6.47 -33.14
C ASP A 969 3.28 6.37 -33.54
N VAL A 970 3.04 5.85 -34.75
CA VAL A 970 1.71 5.55 -35.33
C VAL A 970 0.94 4.54 -34.46
N LYS A 971 -0.38 4.71 -34.27
CA LYS A 971 -1.20 3.94 -33.32
C LYS A 971 -2.27 3.06 -33.97
N GLY A 972 -2.76 2.06 -33.23
CA GLY A 972 -3.77 1.10 -33.69
C GLY A 972 -3.18 -0.25 -34.05
N ILE A 973 -3.59 -0.78 -35.20
CA ILE A 973 -3.00 -1.97 -35.82
C ILE A 973 -2.35 -1.54 -37.14
N ILE A 974 -1.02 -1.49 -37.17
CA ILE A 974 -0.25 -0.90 -38.28
C ILE A 974 0.33 -1.93 -39.26
N GLU A 975 0.05 -3.22 -39.05
CA GLU A 975 0.46 -4.33 -39.92
C GLU A 975 -0.69 -5.31 -40.17
N ASN A 976 -0.45 -6.28 -41.07
CA ASN A 976 -1.40 -7.35 -41.36
C ASN A 976 -1.62 -8.26 -40.14
N VAL A 977 -2.89 -8.63 -39.91
CA VAL A 977 -3.32 -9.56 -38.88
C VAL A 977 -3.56 -10.94 -39.51
N THR A 978 -3.13 -12.00 -38.84
CA THR A 978 -3.27 -13.38 -39.36
C THR A 978 -3.93 -14.31 -38.34
N LEU A 979 -4.72 -15.27 -38.83
CA LEU A 979 -5.28 -16.37 -38.04
C LEU A 979 -4.79 -17.69 -38.64
N ASP A 980 -4.02 -18.49 -37.89
CA ASP A 980 -3.31 -19.68 -38.41
C ASP A 980 -2.46 -19.37 -39.66
N ASN A 981 -1.78 -18.23 -39.66
CA ASN A 981 -1.02 -17.65 -40.78
C ASN A 981 -1.85 -17.24 -42.02
N HIS A 982 -3.18 -17.45 -42.03
CA HIS A 982 -4.05 -16.89 -43.06
C HIS A 982 -4.32 -15.41 -42.79
N LEU A 983 -4.15 -14.55 -43.80
CA LEU A 983 -4.42 -13.11 -43.72
C LEU A 983 -5.90 -12.82 -43.46
N LEU A 984 -6.20 -12.07 -42.39
CA LEU A 984 -7.54 -11.56 -42.11
C LEU A 984 -7.78 -10.24 -42.85
N SER A 985 -8.94 -10.13 -43.51
CA SER A 985 -9.37 -8.99 -44.32
C SER A 985 -10.84 -8.64 -44.03
N GLY A 986 -11.43 -7.68 -44.74
CA GLY A 986 -12.81 -7.24 -44.48
C GLY A 986 -12.97 -6.63 -43.09
N TRP A 987 -12.06 -5.72 -42.72
CA TRP A 987 -12.04 -5.04 -41.43
C TRP A 987 -13.07 -3.92 -41.39
N THR A 988 -13.76 -3.83 -40.26
CA THR A 988 -14.63 -2.72 -39.85
C THR A 988 -13.99 -2.06 -38.63
N MET A 989 -13.83 -0.74 -38.64
CA MET A 989 -13.16 0.03 -37.59
C MET A 989 -14.08 1.13 -37.05
N GLU A 990 -14.16 1.22 -35.73
CA GLU A 990 -15.01 2.16 -35.00
C GLU A 990 -14.17 2.87 -33.93
N PRO A 991 -13.69 4.11 -34.19
CA PRO A 991 -13.05 4.94 -33.18
C PRO A 991 -14.05 5.35 -32.09
N LEU A 992 -13.63 5.37 -30.82
CA LEU A 992 -14.49 5.70 -29.69
C LEU A 992 -14.14 7.09 -29.13
N PRO A 993 -14.94 8.14 -29.39
CA PRO A 993 -14.63 9.53 -29.00
C PRO A 993 -14.85 9.81 -27.50
N LEU A 994 -14.25 8.97 -26.64
CA LEU A 994 -14.22 9.11 -25.17
C LEU A 994 -13.24 10.19 -24.70
N ASP A 995 -12.67 10.96 -25.63
CA ASP A 995 -11.90 12.18 -25.40
C ASP A 995 -12.79 13.43 -25.35
N LYS A 996 -14.07 13.34 -25.69
CA LYS A 996 -15.00 14.47 -25.76
C LYS A 996 -16.05 14.48 -24.64
N SER A 997 -16.17 15.61 -23.94
CA SER A 997 -17.05 15.75 -22.77
C SER A 997 -18.55 15.76 -23.11
N ASP A 998 -18.94 16.24 -24.30
CA ASP A 998 -20.32 16.21 -24.79
C ASP A 998 -20.82 14.76 -24.98
N VAL A 999 -20.03 13.94 -25.68
CA VAL A 999 -20.28 12.50 -25.86
C VAL A 999 -20.35 11.77 -24.52
N LEU A 1000 -19.46 12.10 -23.58
CA LEU A 1000 -19.42 11.48 -22.25
C LEU A 1000 -20.64 11.85 -21.41
N THR A 1001 -21.06 13.11 -21.40
CA THR A 1001 -22.28 13.54 -20.69
C THR A 1001 -23.53 12.86 -21.25
N GLU A 1002 -23.70 12.82 -22.58
CA GLU A 1002 -24.84 12.10 -23.18
C GLU A 1002 -24.79 10.59 -22.90
N LEU A 1003 -23.60 9.98 -22.82
CA LEU A 1003 -23.45 8.57 -22.46
C LEU A 1003 -23.81 8.30 -21.00
N VAL A 1004 -23.47 9.21 -20.08
CA VAL A 1004 -23.91 9.16 -18.67
C VAL A 1004 -25.44 9.30 -18.60
N GLU A 1005 -26.02 10.30 -19.27
CA GLU A 1005 -27.48 10.52 -19.28
C GLU A 1005 -28.26 9.32 -19.82
N ALA A 1006 -27.72 8.62 -20.82
CA ALA A 1006 -28.39 7.48 -21.46
C ALA A 1006 -28.39 6.19 -20.62
N PHE A 1007 -27.37 5.96 -19.79
CA PHE A 1007 -27.16 4.68 -19.10
C PHE A 1007 -27.21 4.78 -17.56
N ALA A 1008 -26.87 5.92 -16.95
CA ALA A 1008 -26.79 6.07 -15.49
C ALA A 1008 -28.16 6.10 -14.77
N THR A 1009 -29.26 5.98 -15.51
CA THR A 1009 -30.64 5.84 -14.99
C THR A 1009 -31.26 4.47 -15.31
N SER A 1010 -30.46 3.50 -15.74
CA SER A 1010 -30.91 2.12 -15.97
C SER A 1010 -31.09 1.37 -14.66
N ASN A 1011 -32.32 0.93 -14.36
CA ASN A 1011 -32.67 0.14 -13.17
C ASN A 1011 -32.63 -1.39 -13.43
N ALA A 1012 -32.00 -1.86 -14.51
CA ALA A 1012 -31.86 -3.29 -14.79
C ALA A 1012 -30.64 -3.86 -14.03
N GLU A 1013 -30.78 -5.04 -13.41
CA GLU A 1013 -29.65 -5.74 -12.78
C GLU A 1013 -28.53 -5.99 -13.81
N PRO A 1014 -27.33 -5.39 -13.65
CA PRO A 1014 -26.38 -5.38 -14.76
C PRO A 1014 -25.48 -6.64 -14.80
N GLN A 1015 -25.66 -7.49 -15.82
CA GLN A 1015 -24.67 -8.52 -16.18
C GLN A 1015 -23.47 -7.93 -16.95
N CYS A 1016 -22.80 -6.94 -16.34
CA CYS A 1016 -21.65 -6.27 -16.94
C CYS A 1016 -20.34 -7.05 -16.72
N SER A 1017 -19.43 -6.92 -17.68
CA SER A 1017 -18.06 -7.41 -17.57
C SER A 1017 -17.14 -6.55 -18.42
N ALA A 1018 -15.85 -6.49 -18.06
CA ALA A 1018 -14.89 -5.69 -18.81
C ALA A 1018 -14.62 -6.26 -20.23
N PRO A 1019 -14.54 -5.43 -21.29
CA PRO A 1019 -14.64 -3.97 -21.28
C PRO A 1019 -16.08 -3.44 -21.26
N GLY A 1020 -16.29 -2.36 -20.50
CA GLY A 1020 -17.57 -1.66 -20.39
C GLY A 1020 -17.45 -0.34 -19.64
N ALA A 1021 -18.49 0.48 -19.72
CA ALA A 1021 -18.62 1.71 -18.93
C ALA A 1021 -19.47 1.42 -17.69
N PHE A 1022 -19.03 1.88 -16.52
CA PHE A 1022 -19.69 1.72 -15.24
C PHE A 1022 -19.99 3.11 -14.67
N PHE A 1023 -21.24 3.35 -14.28
CA PHE A 1023 -21.77 4.67 -13.93
C PHE A 1023 -22.25 4.67 -12.48
N GLY A 1024 -21.81 5.68 -11.73
CA GLY A 1024 -22.21 5.92 -10.35
C GLY A 1024 -22.45 7.39 -10.10
N THR A 1025 -23.19 7.74 -9.04
CA THR A 1025 -23.57 9.13 -8.81
C THR A 1025 -23.67 9.47 -7.32
N PHE A 1026 -23.35 10.71 -6.96
CA PHE A 1026 -23.39 11.21 -5.59
C PHE A 1026 -23.82 12.69 -5.55
N VAL A 1027 -24.26 13.16 -4.38
CA VAL A 1027 -24.59 14.58 -4.12
C VAL A 1027 -23.75 15.01 -2.93
N LEU A 1028 -23.18 16.22 -2.96
CA LEU A 1028 -22.45 16.74 -1.81
C LEU A 1028 -23.41 17.08 -0.65
N PRO A 1029 -23.02 16.91 0.62
CA PRO A 1029 -23.85 17.35 1.76
C PRO A 1029 -24.15 18.86 1.72
N GLU A 1030 -25.27 19.27 2.31
CA GLU A 1030 -25.61 20.69 2.41
C GLU A 1030 -24.51 21.46 3.17
N GLY A 1031 -24.11 22.63 2.65
CA GLY A 1031 -23.01 23.43 3.18
C GLY A 1031 -21.59 22.89 2.91
N GLN A 1032 -21.43 21.67 2.38
CA GLN A 1032 -20.11 21.14 2.00
C GLN A 1032 -19.58 21.88 0.76
N LYS A 1033 -18.41 22.50 0.90
CA LYS A 1033 -17.71 23.14 -0.22
C LYS A 1033 -17.10 22.07 -1.14
N THR A 1034 -17.10 22.39 -2.43
CA THR A 1034 -16.32 21.71 -3.46
C THR A 1034 -14.83 21.90 -3.17
N LEU A 1035 -14.14 20.84 -2.74
CA LEU A 1035 -12.70 20.81 -2.47
C LEU A 1035 -12.06 19.65 -3.23
N ASP A 1036 -10.76 19.76 -3.49
CA ASP A 1036 -9.95 18.71 -4.11
C ASP A 1036 -10.12 17.36 -3.42
N THR A 1037 -10.17 16.29 -4.20
CA THR A 1037 -10.24 14.91 -3.70
C THR A 1037 -9.42 13.97 -4.59
N PHE A 1038 -9.45 12.68 -4.29
CA PHE A 1038 -8.78 11.64 -5.06
C PHE A 1038 -9.73 10.46 -5.26
N LEU A 1039 -9.91 10.03 -6.50
CA LEU A 1039 -10.66 8.83 -6.84
C LEU A 1039 -9.74 7.63 -6.66
N ASP A 1040 -10.17 6.65 -5.86
CA ASP A 1040 -9.45 5.40 -5.64
C ASP A 1040 -10.14 4.24 -6.39
N PRO A 1041 -9.52 3.72 -7.47
CA PRO A 1041 -10.02 2.58 -8.23
C PRO A 1041 -9.47 1.24 -7.72
N THR A 1042 -8.93 1.15 -6.49
CA THR A 1042 -8.42 -0.12 -5.93
C THR A 1042 -9.45 -1.25 -6.03
N GLY A 1043 -9.01 -2.38 -6.61
CA GLY A 1043 -9.86 -3.53 -6.93
C GLY A 1043 -10.28 -3.59 -8.41
N TRP A 1044 -10.33 -2.46 -9.12
CA TRP A 1044 -10.52 -2.43 -10.58
C TRP A 1044 -9.24 -2.86 -11.30
N GLY A 1045 -9.38 -3.34 -12.54
CA GLY A 1045 -8.27 -3.85 -13.35
C GLY A 1045 -7.44 -2.73 -13.96
N LYS A 1046 -7.95 -2.14 -15.03
CA LYS A 1046 -7.35 -1.05 -15.80
C LYS A 1046 -8.42 -0.30 -16.59
N GLY A 1047 -8.39 1.02 -16.57
CA GLY A 1047 -9.36 1.80 -17.32
C GLY A 1047 -9.09 3.30 -17.35
N VAL A 1048 -10.17 4.06 -17.59
CA VAL A 1048 -10.20 5.52 -17.63
C VAL A 1048 -11.33 6.00 -16.72
N ALA A 1049 -11.07 7.02 -15.90
CA ALA A 1049 -12.08 7.60 -15.01
C ALA A 1049 -12.53 8.99 -15.47
N PHE A 1050 -13.81 9.27 -15.29
CA PHE A 1050 -14.43 10.54 -15.63
C PHE A 1050 -15.31 11.03 -14.48
N VAL A 1051 -15.30 12.34 -14.24
CA VAL A 1051 -16.18 13.01 -13.26
C VAL A 1051 -16.86 14.18 -13.96
N ASN A 1052 -18.19 14.23 -13.92
CA ASN A 1052 -19.01 15.28 -14.54
C ASN A 1052 -18.65 15.56 -16.01
N GLY A 1053 -18.41 14.50 -16.80
CA GLY A 1053 -17.99 14.57 -18.21
C GLY A 1053 -16.51 14.90 -18.44
N PHE A 1054 -15.76 15.30 -17.40
CA PHE A 1054 -14.32 15.58 -17.50
C PHE A 1054 -13.50 14.29 -17.35
N ASN A 1055 -12.55 14.06 -18.28
CA ASN A 1055 -11.68 12.89 -18.29
C ASN A 1055 -10.46 13.09 -17.35
N LEU A 1056 -10.48 12.42 -16.20
CA LEU A 1056 -9.40 12.47 -15.20
C LEU A 1056 -8.12 11.79 -15.71
N GLY A 1057 -8.27 10.83 -16.62
CA GLY A 1057 -7.19 10.02 -17.18
C GLY A 1057 -7.23 8.56 -16.76
N ARG A 1058 -6.10 7.86 -16.93
CA ARG A 1058 -6.01 6.39 -16.87
C ARG A 1058 -5.68 5.89 -15.47
N TYR A 1059 -6.30 4.78 -15.05
CA TYR A 1059 -5.93 4.05 -13.84
C TYR A 1059 -5.41 2.64 -14.15
N TRP A 1060 -4.47 2.15 -13.34
CA TRP A 1060 -3.96 0.77 -13.39
C TRP A 1060 -3.46 0.30 -12.01
N PRO A 1061 -4.33 0.26 -10.97
CA PRO A 1061 -3.92 0.02 -9.57
C PRO A 1061 -3.38 -1.40 -9.34
N SER A 1062 -3.69 -2.33 -10.24
CA SER A 1062 -3.12 -3.69 -10.27
C SER A 1062 -1.62 -3.72 -10.65
N ILE A 1063 -1.08 -2.64 -11.22
CA ILE A 1063 0.32 -2.51 -11.65
C ILE A 1063 1.06 -1.36 -10.97
N GLY A 1064 0.41 -0.21 -10.71
CA GLY A 1064 1.04 0.94 -10.05
C GLY A 1064 2.11 1.64 -10.91
N PRO A 1065 2.89 2.61 -10.35
CA PRO A 1065 2.92 3.00 -8.93
C PRO A 1065 1.75 3.89 -8.53
N GLN A 1066 1.12 4.59 -9.48
CA GLN A 1066 -0.09 5.36 -9.22
C GLN A 1066 -1.27 4.41 -8.94
N VAL A 1067 -1.99 4.67 -7.85
CA VAL A 1067 -3.25 3.99 -7.52
C VAL A 1067 -4.41 4.96 -7.74
N THR A 1068 -4.40 6.10 -7.05
CA THR A 1068 -5.48 7.09 -7.09
C THR A 1068 -5.31 8.13 -8.20
N LEU A 1069 -6.43 8.73 -8.62
CA LEU A 1069 -6.50 9.84 -9.58
C LEU A 1069 -6.87 11.14 -8.88
N TYR A 1070 -6.13 12.22 -9.15
CA TYR A 1070 -6.47 13.55 -8.62
C TYR A 1070 -7.78 14.08 -9.25
N VAL A 1071 -8.69 14.54 -8.39
CA VAL A 1071 -9.96 15.15 -8.77
C VAL A 1071 -9.96 16.59 -8.26
N PRO A 1072 -9.64 17.58 -9.11
CA PRO A 1072 -9.77 18.99 -8.76
C PRO A 1072 -11.18 19.32 -8.28
N GLY A 1073 -11.30 20.00 -7.14
CA GLY A 1073 -12.57 20.38 -6.53
C GLY A 1073 -13.42 21.27 -7.44
N VAL A 1074 -12.79 22.00 -8.35
CA VAL A 1074 -13.45 22.83 -9.39
C VAL A 1074 -14.17 22.02 -10.48
N LEU A 1075 -13.98 20.70 -10.53
CA LEU A 1075 -14.80 19.79 -11.36
C LEU A 1075 -16.06 19.30 -10.63
N LEU A 1076 -16.14 19.45 -9.31
CA LEU A 1076 -17.27 18.99 -8.51
C LEU A 1076 -18.40 20.02 -8.50
N LEU A 1077 -19.64 19.55 -8.54
CA LEU A 1077 -20.83 20.37 -8.42
C LEU A 1077 -21.24 20.49 -6.94
N PRO A 1078 -21.61 21.69 -6.44
CA PRO A 1078 -22.04 21.91 -5.05
C PRO A 1078 -23.44 21.36 -4.78
N HIS A 1079 -23.80 21.16 -3.51
CA HIS A 1079 -25.18 20.82 -3.13
C HIS A 1079 -26.20 21.85 -3.68
N PRO A 1080 -27.36 21.44 -4.23
CA PRO A 1080 -27.91 20.07 -4.28
C PRO A 1080 -27.54 19.26 -5.53
N GLU A 1081 -26.61 19.75 -6.36
CA GLU A 1081 -26.35 19.19 -7.70
C GLU A 1081 -25.75 17.78 -7.67
N LYS A 1082 -26.16 16.98 -8.66
CA LYS A 1082 -25.81 15.57 -8.78
C LYS A 1082 -24.51 15.40 -9.56
N ASN A 1083 -23.48 14.92 -8.86
CA ASN A 1083 -22.19 14.57 -9.46
C ASN A 1083 -22.25 13.15 -10.04
N THR A 1084 -21.56 12.93 -11.16
CA THR A 1084 -21.57 11.69 -11.93
C THR A 1084 -20.15 11.16 -12.10
N ILE A 1085 -19.94 9.86 -11.84
CA ILE A 1085 -18.70 9.13 -12.11
C ILE A 1085 -18.96 8.14 -13.25
N LEU A 1086 -18.02 8.05 -14.19
CA LEU A 1086 -17.94 6.98 -15.18
C LEU A 1086 -16.56 6.33 -15.07
N LEU A 1087 -16.48 5.00 -14.99
CA LEU A 1087 -15.25 4.22 -15.20
C LEU A 1087 -15.39 3.41 -16.50
N PHE A 1088 -14.51 3.63 -17.47
CA PHE A 1088 -14.38 2.75 -18.63
C PHE A 1088 -13.31 1.69 -18.34
N GLU A 1089 -13.74 0.56 -17.79
CA GLU A 1089 -12.89 -0.57 -17.39
C GLU A 1089 -12.61 -1.47 -18.60
N THR A 1090 -11.40 -2.06 -18.65
CA THR A 1090 -10.92 -2.85 -19.80
C THR A 1090 -10.40 -4.24 -19.45
N GLU A 1091 -10.08 -4.53 -18.19
CA GLU A 1091 -9.46 -5.79 -17.74
C GLU A 1091 -10.30 -6.55 -16.70
N SER A 1092 -10.73 -5.93 -15.59
CA SER A 1092 -11.50 -6.61 -14.53
C SER A 1092 -12.27 -5.66 -13.59
N THR A 1093 -13.42 -6.12 -13.11
CA THR A 1093 -14.21 -5.48 -12.04
C THR A 1093 -13.75 -5.92 -10.64
N PRO A 1094 -14.02 -5.15 -9.57
CA PRO A 1094 -13.62 -5.51 -8.21
C PRO A 1094 -14.38 -6.72 -7.66
N GLU A 1095 -13.64 -7.70 -7.15
CA GLU A 1095 -14.18 -8.88 -6.46
C GLU A 1095 -13.56 -9.07 -5.06
N GLY A 1096 -13.50 -8.00 -4.28
CA GLY A 1096 -13.18 -8.04 -2.85
C GLY A 1096 -11.71 -8.32 -2.49
N ASN A 1097 -11.39 -8.18 -1.20
CA ASN A 1097 -10.02 -8.33 -0.68
C ASN A 1097 -9.76 -9.77 -0.21
N ARG A 1098 -9.85 -10.70 -1.16
CA ARG A 1098 -9.85 -12.18 -1.03
C ARG A 1098 -8.44 -12.80 -0.94
N THR A 1099 -8.27 -13.93 -0.23
CA THR A 1099 -7.03 -14.72 -0.11
C THR A 1099 -7.13 -16.11 -0.74
N GLY A 1100 -6.01 -16.72 -1.15
CA GLY A 1100 -6.01 -17.93 -2.00
C GLY A 1100 -5.76 -17.62 -3.49
N ILE A 1101 -6.48 -18.30 -4.40
CA ILE A 1101 -6.39 -18.05 -5.85
C ILE A 1101 -7.58 -17.19 -6.28
N ILE A 1102 -7.30 -15.92 -6.65
CA ILE A 1102 -8.35 -14.94 -7.02
C ILE A 1102 -8.39 -14.61 -8.52
N SER A 1103 -7.89 -15.53 -9.36
CA SER A 1103 -7.84 -15.33 -10.82
C SER A 1103 -7.97 -16.65 -11.57
N ASN A 1104 -8.26 -16.54 -12.87
CA ASN A 1104 -8.08 -17.64 -13.81
C ASN A 1104 -6.66 -18.23 -13.74
N VAL A 1105 -6.59 -19.55 -13.56
CA VAL A 1105 -5.36 -20.35 -13.70
C VAL A 1105 -5.25 -20.78 -15.16
N THR A 1106 -4.03 -20.84 -15.71
CA THR A 1106 -3.81 -21.33 -17.07
C THR A 1106 -2.76 -22.43 -17.14
N LEU A 1107 -2.88 -23.32 -18.14
CA LEU A 1107 -1.92 -24.35 -18.51
C LEU A 1107 -1.60 -24.21 -20.00
N ASP A 1108 -0.33 -24.00 -20.36
CA ASP A 1108 0.09 -23.62 -21.73
C ASP A 1108 -0.71 -22.43 -22.30
N LYS A 1109 -1.10 -21.48 -21.42
CA LYS A 1109 -1.99 -20.32 -21.69
C LYS A 1109 -3.47 -20.67 -21.94
N HIS A 1110 -3.89 -21.92 -21.84
CA HIS A 1110 -5.31 -22.30 -21.81
C HIS A 1110 -5.88 -22.10 -20.40
N VAL A 1111 -6.99 -21.39 -20.22
CA VAL A 1111 -7.67 -21.28 -18.91
C VAL A 1111 -8.18 -22.66 -18.47
N LEU A 1112 -7.91 -23.03 -17.20
CA LEU A 1112 -8.44 -24.23 -16.57
C LEU A 1112 -9.77 -23.94 -15.88
N SER A 1113 -10.75 -24.82 -16.07
CA SER A 1113 -12.15 -24.63 -15.67
C SER A 1113 -12.74 -25.90 -15.05
N GLY A 1114 -13.68 -25.73 -14.12
CA GLY A 1114 -14.24 -26.85 -13.35
C GLY A 1114 -13.30 -27.18 -12.19
N TRP A 1115 -13.43 -26.41 -11.13
CA TRP A 1115 -12.60 -26.47 -9.93
C TRP A 1115 -13.42 -26.97 -8.75
N THR A 1116 -12.80 -27.85 -7.97
CA THR A 1116 -13.27 -28.27 -6.64
C THR A 1116 -12.32 -27.68 -5.61
N MET A 1117 -12.85 -26.94 -4.62
CA MET A 1117 -12.08 -26.33 -3.53
C MET A 1117 -12.43 -27.04 -2.22
N GLU A 1118 -11.43 -27.60 -1.54
CA GLU A 1118 -11.59 -28.44 -0.35
C GLU A 1118 -10.78 -27.90 0.83
N PRO A 1119 -11.44 -27.35 1.87
CA PRO A 1119 -10.76 -26.81 3.04
C PRO A 1119 -10.26 -27.95 3.93
N LEU A 1120 -8.93 -28.05 4.15
CA LEU A 1120 -8.33 -29.09 4.98
C LEU A 1120 -8.51 -28.74 6.48
N PRO A 1121 -9.30 -29.49 7.27
CA PRO A 1121 -9.61 -29.14 8.65
C PRO A 1121 -8.52 -29.63 9.62
N LEU A 1122 -7.26 -29.28 9.33
CA LEU A 1122 -6.08 -29.58 10.15
C LEU A 1122 -5.96 -28.63 11.37
N ASP A 1123 -6.90 -27.72 11.55
CA ASP A 1123 -7.18 -27.00 12.80
C ASP A 1123 -7.81 -27.92 13.87
N LYS A 1124 -8.45 -29.03 13.47
CA LYS A 1124 -9.29 -29.86 14.36
C LYS A 1124 -8.56 -31.09 14.85
N SER A 1125 -8.28 -31.11 16.14
CA SER A 1125 -7.54 -32.20 16.80
C SER A 1125 -8.23 -33.56 16.67
N ASP A 1126 -9.57 -33.61 16.56
CA ASP A 1126 -10.29 -34.86 16.31
C ASP A 1126 -9.97 -35.42 14.91
N VAL A 1127 -9.97 -34.59 13.87
CA VAL A 1127 -9.60 -35.00 12.51
C VAL A 1127 -8.16 -35.48 12.45
N VAL A 1128 -7.23 -34.74 13.05
CA VAL A 1128 -5.80 -35.10 13.13
C VAL A 1128 -5.62 -36.45 13.85
N THR A 1129 -6.39 -36.70 14.92
CA THR A 1129 -6.38 -37.97 15.66
C THR A 1129 -6.90 -39.12 14.79
N HIS A 1130 -8.06 -38.98 14.13
CA HIS A 1130 -8.60 -40.03 13.26
C HIS A 1130 -7.71 -40.33 12.05
N LEU A 1131 -7.03 -39.32 11.48
CA LEU A 1131 -6.00 -39.52 10.45
C LEU A 1131 -4.83 -40.35 11.00
N THR A 1132 -4.33 -39.98 12.18
CA THR A 1132 -3.23 -40.68 12.85
C THR A 1132 -3.57 -42.14 13.12
N GLU A 1133 -4.73 -42.43 13.71
CA GLU A 1133 -5.16 -43.80 14.02
C GLU A 1133 -5.29 -44.67 12.77
N ALA A 1134 -5.84 -44.11 11.68
CA ALA A 1134 -6.08 -44.83 10.44
C ALA A 1134 -4.81 -45.15 9.63
N PHE A 1135 -3.83 -44.26 9.60
CA PHE A 1135 -2.63 -44.41 8.77
C PHE A 1135 -1.40 -44.90 9.55
N ALA A 1136 -1.25 -44.59 10.84
CA ALA A 1136 -0.14 -45.10 11.66
C ALA A 1136 -0.21 -46.62 11.95
N THR A 1137 -1.28 -47.29 11.52
CA THR A 1137 -1.49 -48.74 11.63
C THR A 1137 -1.54 -49.47 10.27
N SER A 1138 -1.24 -48.77 9.17
CA SER A 1138 -1.21 -49.35 7.82
C SER A 1138 -0.05 -50.34 7.64
N ASN A 1139 -0.29 -51.45 6.93
CA ASN A 1139 0.72 -52.45 6.57
C ASN A 1139 1.12 -52.40 5.08
N ALA A 1140 0.67 -51.41 4.32
CA ALA A 1140 1.11 -51.21 2.93
C ALA A 1140 2.45 -50.48 2.89
N GLU A 1141 3.36 -50.86 1.99
CA GLU A 1141 4.56 -50.06 1.67
C GLU A 1141 4.10 -48.70 1.09
N PRO A 1142 4.27 -47.58 1.81
CA PRO A 1142 3.58 -46.36 1.43
C PRO A 1142 4.48 -45.47 0.56
N GLN A 1143 3.95 -45.00 -0.58
CA GLN A 1143 4.66 -44.10 -1.50
C GLN A 1143 4.73 -42.66 -0.93
N CYS A 1144 5.48 -42.49 0.14
CA CYS A 1144 5.55 -41.24 0.88
C CYS A 1144 6.07 -40.08 0.05
N SER A 1145 5.31 -38.98 0.08
CA SER A 1145 5.35 -37.98 -0.97
C SER A 1145 4.76 -36.67 -0.44
N ALA A 1146 5.55 -35.60 -0.36
CA ALA A 1146 5.04 -34.25 -0.11
C ALA A 1146 4.30 -33.69 -1.34
N PRO A 1147 3.20 -32.92 -1.20
CA PRO A 1147 2.48 -32.67 0.05
C PRO A 1147 1.79 -33.94 0.59
N GLY A 1148 1.90 -34.18 1.90
CA GLY A 1148 1.39 -35.39 2.54
C GLY A 1148 1.61 -35.42 4.07
N ALA A 1149 0.92 -36.35 4.74
CA ALA A 1149 1.02 -36.56 6.17
C ALA A 1149 1.95 -37.74 6.49
N PHE A 1150 2.79 -37.60 7.52
CA PHE A 1150 3.79 -38.58 7.96
C PHE A 1150 3.59 -38.84 9.45
N PHE A 1151 3.54 -40.10 9.85
CA PHE A 1151 3.08 -40.54 11.17
C PHE A 1151 4.11 -41.42 11.86
N GLY A 1152 4.29 -41.21 13.17
CA GLY A 1152 5.13 -42.03 14.04
C GLY A 1152 4.58 -42.12 15.45
N THR A 1153 5.11 -43.07 16.24
CA THR A 1153 4.73 -43.24 17.65
C THR A 1153 5.93 -43.52 18.52
N PHE A 1154 5.94 -43.00 19.75
CA PHE A 1154 6.94 -43.29 20.77
C PHE A 1154 6.28 -43.53 22.13
N VAL A 1155 7.00 -44.12 23.06
CA VAL A 1155 6.60 -44.29 24.46
C VAL A 1155 7.71 -43.68 25.31
N LEU A 1156 7.35 -42.97 26.39
CA LEU A 1156 8.36 -42.46 27.33
C LEU A 1156 9.04 -43.64 28.06
N PRO A 1157 10.30 -43.51 28.52
CA PRO A 1157 10.94 -44.55 29.32
C PRO A 1157 10.16 -44.89 30.60
N GLU A 1158 10.26 -46.13 31.07
CA GLU A 1158 9.62 -46.55 32.31
C GLU A 1158 10.11 -45.71 33.51
N GLY A 1159 9.17 -45.16 34.28
CA GLY A 1159 9.45 -44.24 35.39
C GLY A 1159 9.75 -42.79 35.00
N GLN A 1160 9.93 -42.48 33.70
CA GLN A 1160 10.12 -41.10 33.24
C GLN A 1160 8.81 -40.31 33.36
N LYS A 1161 8.88 -39.12 33.96
CA LYS A 1161 7.75 -38.17 33.99
C LYS A 1161 7.68 -37.39 32.68
N THR A 1162 6.46 -37.01 32.31
CA THR A 1162 6.18 -36.03 31.26
C THR A 1162 6.82 -34.67 31.63
N LEU A 1163 7.82 -34.26 30.86
CA LEU A 1163 8.46 -32.93 30.94
C LEU A 1163 8.32 -32.23 29.59
N ASP A 1164 8.62 -30.94 29.57
CA ASP A 1164 8.76 -30.17 28.34
C ASP A 1164 9.91 -30.72 27.46
N THR A 1165 9.79 -30.55 26.15
CA THR A 1165 10.80 -30.91 25.14
C THR A 1165 10.58 -30.04 23.89
N PHE A 1166 11.47 -30.12 22.91
CA PHE A 1166 11.34 -29.42 21.64
C PHE A 1166 11.40 -30.43 20.48
N LEU A 1167 10.42 -30.39 19.58
CA LEU A 1167 10.43 -31.18 18.36
C LEU A 1167 11.32 -30.48 17.32
N ASP A 1168 12.31 -31.21 16.84
CA ASP A 1168 13.27 -30.80 15.82
C ASP A 1168 12.95 -31.50 14.49
N PRO A 1169 12.44 -30.76 13.49
CA PRO A 1169 12.16 -31.28 12.15
C PRO A 1169 13.34 -31.08 11.18
N THR A 1170 14.58 -30.89 11.67
CA THR A 1170 15.76 -30.74 10.79
C THR A 1170 15.87 -31.89 9.78
N GLY A 1171 16.02 -31.54 8.50
CA GLY A 1171 15.99 -32.47 7.37
C GLY A 1171 14.66 -32.54 6.61
N TRP A 1172 13.57 -32.02 7.20
CA TRP A 1172 12.28 -31.81 6.53
C TRP A 1172 12.23 -30.44 5.83
N GLY A 1173 11.32 -30.28 4.88
CA GLY A 1173 11.19 -29.07 4.06
C GLY A 1173 10.44 -27.96 4.79
N LYS A 1174 9.11 -28.00 4.71
CA LYS A 1174 8.19 -27.06 5.33
C LYS A 1174 6.86 -27.72 5.64
N GLY A 1175 6.27 -27.44 6.81
CA GLY A 1175 4.96 -27.98 7.13
C GLY A 1175 4.37 -27.49 8.43
N VAL A 1176 3.48 -28.30 8.98
CA VAL A 1176 2.87 -28.14 10.31
C VAL A 1176 3.00 -29.44 11.10
N ALA A 1177 3.34 -29.33 12.39
CA ALA A 1177 3.57 -30.49 13.25
C ALA A 1177 2.47 -30.66 14.31
N PHE A 1178 2.21 -31.92 14.68
CA PHE A 1178 1.24 -32.28 15.71
C PHE A 1178 1.82 -33.35 16.64
N VAL A 1179 1.48 -33.26 17.92
CA VAL A 1179 1.75 -34.29 18.93
C VAL A 1179 0.44 -34.62 19.64
N ASN A 1180 0.07 -35.90 19.68
CA ASN A 1180 -1.20 -36.37 20.29
C ASN A 1180 -2.46 -35.64 19.79
N GLY A 1181 -2.49 -35.30 18.50
CA GLY A 1181 -3.58 -34.56 17.85
C GLY A 1181 -3.55 -33.04 18.09
N PHE A 1182 -2.70 -32.53 18.99
CA PHE A 1182 -2.54 -31.11 19.24
C PHE A 1182 -1.62 -30.46 18.19
N ASN A 1183 -2.05 -29.36 17.59
CA ASN A 1183 -1.33 -28.63 16.55
C ASN A 1183 -0.27 -27.70 17.17
N LEU A 1184 1.01 -28.07 17.02
CA LEU A 1184 2.14 -27.29 17.56
C LEU A 1184 2.32 -25.99 16.78
N GLY A 1185 2.12 -26.02 15.46
CA GLY A 1185 2.30 -24.90 14.54
C GLY A 1185 3.25 -25.21 13.38
N ARG A 1186 3.64 -24.17 12.65
CA ARG A 1186 4.43 -24.23 11.41
C ARG A 1186 5.93 -24.46 11.67
N TYR A 1187 6.59 -25.23 10.81
CA TYR A 1187 8.04 -25.41 10.78
C TYR A 1187 8.65 -25.07 9.41
N TRP A 1188 9.87 -24.51 9.40
CA TRP A 1188 10.67 -24.28 8.19
C TRP A 1188 12.19 -24.26 8.51
N PRO A 1189 12.78 -25.41 8.91
CA PRO A 1189 14.14 -25.49 9.49
C PRO A 1189 15.25 -25.07 8.52
N SER A 1190 14.96 -25.01 7.22
CA SER A 1190 15.87 -24.59 6.14
C SER A 1190 15.87 -23.06 5.88
N ILE A 1191 14.97 -22.30 6.50
CA ILE A 1191 14.81 -20.85 6.25
C ILE A 1191 14.91 -20.00 7.54
N GLY A 1192 14.63 -20.57 8.71
CA GLY A 1192 14.86 -19.92 10.00
C GLY A 1192 14.02 -18.65 10.26
N PRO A 1193 14.21 -18.00 11.42
CA PRO A 1193 15.20 -18.32 12.45
C PRO A 1193 14.75 -19.49 13.34
N GLN A 1194 13.45 -19.68 13.54
CA GLN A 1194 12.92 -20.80 14.33
C GLN A 1194 13.12 -22.16 13.61
N VAL A 1195 13.85 -23.08 14.24
CA VAL A 1195 14.05 -24.46 13.73
C VAL A 1195 13.16 -25.43 14.51
N THR A 1196 13.27 -25.43 15.84
CA THR A 1196 12.53 -26.34 16.72
C THR A 1196 11.14 -25.80 17.08
N LEU A 1197 10.22 -26.68 17.46
CA LEU A 1197 8.89 -26.36 17.99
C LEU A 1197 8.79 -26.75 19.47
N TYR A 1198 8.32 -25.85 20.33
CA TYR A 1198 8.09 -26.16 21.74
C TYR A 1198 6.95 -27.18 21.92
N VAL A 1199 7.23 -28.23 22.70
CA VAL A 1199 6.28 -29.29 23.07
C VAL A 1199 6.10 -29.28 24.59
N PRO A 1200 5.04 -28.61 25.09
CA PRO A 1200 4.65 -28.67 26.49
C PRO A 1200 4.49 -30.11 26.98
N GLY A 1201 5.08 -30.43 28.13
CA GLY A 1201 5.02 -31.78 28.72
C GLY A 1201 3.60 -32.25 29.03
N VAL A 1202 2.66 -31.32 29.24
CA VAL A 1202 1.23 -31.61 29.43
C VAL A 1202 0.50 -32.08 28.16
N LEU A 1203 1.14 -32.03 26.98
CA LEU A 1203 0.64 -32.66 25.77
C LEU A 1203 1.11 -34.12 25.63
N LEU A 1204 2.09 -34.55 26.43
CA LEU A 1204 2.65 -35.89 26.40
C LEU A 1204 1.91 -36.83 27.35
N ARG A 1205 1.80 -38.10 26.93
CA ARG A 1205 1.24 -39.19 27.73
C ARG A 1205 2.35 -39.96 28.47
N PRO A 1206 2.13 -40.38 29.72
CA PRO A 1206 3.13 -41.11 30.51
C PRO A 1206 3.31 -42.56 30.02
N TYR A 1207 4.43 -43.20 30.39
CA TYR A 1207 4.58 -44.65 30.19
C TYR A 1207 3.44 -45.42 30.90
N PRO A 1208 2.83 -46.46 30.29
CA PRO A 1208 3.18 -47.10 29.02
C PRO A 1208 2.39 -46.60 27.80
N GLU A 1209 1.71 -45.45 27.87
CA GLU A 1209 0.88 -44.95 26.78
C GLU A 1209 1.70 -44.50 25.56
N LYS A 1210 1.17 -44.77 24.36
CA LYS A 1210 1.76 -44.29 23.11
C LYS A 1210 1.49 -42.81 22.89
N ASN A 1211 2.57 -42.07 22.76
CA ASN A 1211 2.58 -40.75 22.14
C ASN A 1211 2.60 -40.90 20.62
N THR A 1212 1.97 -39.96 19.93
CA THR A 1212 1.82 -39.94 18.46
C THR A 1212 2.38 -38.63 17.93
N VAL A 1213 3.00 -38.69 16.75
CA VAL A 1213 3.55 -37.55 16.02
C VAL A 1213 2.99 -37.57 14.59
N LEU A 1214 2.55 -36.41 14.10
CA LEU A 1214 2.18 -36.20 12.71
C LEU A 1214 2.93 -34.98 12.19
N LEU A 1215 3.64 -35.10 11.06
CA LEU A 1215 4.07 -33.96 10.24
C LEU A 1215 3.23 -33.91 8.97
N PHE A 1216 2.61 -32.76 8.67
CA PHE A 1216 2.05 -32.49 7.35
C PHE A 1216 3.06 -31.66 6.58
N GLU A 1217 3.87 -32.34 5.78
CA GLU A 1217 4.97 -31.79 4.98
C GLU A 1217 4.44 -31.34 3.61
N THR A 1218 4.94 -30.21 3.12
CA THR A 1218 4.42 -29.50 1.93
C THR A 1218 5.43 -29.31 0.81
N GLU A 1219 6.73 -29.33 1.10
CA GLU A 1219 7.80 -29.09 0.12
C GLU A 1219 8.64 -30.34 -0.14
N SER A 1220 9.23 -30.97 0.90
CA SER A 1220 10.13 -32.12 0.76
C SER A 1220 10.28 -32.95 2.03
N ALA A 1221 10.24 -34.28 1.91
CA ALA A 1221 10.55 -35.22 2.99
C ALA A 1221 11.92 -35.91 2.74
N PRO A 1222 12.64 -36.37 3.78
CA PRO A 1222 13.93 -37.04 3.64
C PRO A 1222 13.90 -38.28 2.71
N GLU A 1223 14.95 -38.44 1.90
CA GLU A 1223 15.16 -39.61 1.01
C GLU A 1223 15.70 -40.87 1.74
N GLY A 1224 15.65 -40.89 3.08
CA GLY A 1224 16.16 -41.97 3.92
C GLY A 1224 15.30 -42.20 5.17
N ASN A 1225 15.92 -42.38 6.33
CA ASN A 1225 15.21 -42.48 7.61
C ASN A 1225 14.39 -41.20 7.86
N ARG A 1226 13.06 -41.34 7.88
CA ARG A 1226 12.12 -40.22 8.07
C ARG A 1226 11.94 -39.94 9.57
N THR A 1227 12.96 -39.40 10.21
CA THR A 1227 12.97 -39.15 11.65
C THR A 1227 12.73 -37.67 11.99
N VAL A 1228 12.20 -37.43 13.18
CA VAL A 1228 12.31 -36.14 13.91
C VAL A 1228 13.10 -36.37 15.19
N SER A 1229 13.76 -35.33 15.71
CA SER A 1229 14.39 -35.37 17.03
C SER A 1229 13.46 -34.76 18.08
N PHE A 1230 13.52 -35.25 19.33
CA PHE A 1230 12.99 -34.53 20.50
C PHE A 1230 14.16 -34.14 21.39
N VAL A 1231 14.43 -32.85 21.50
CA VAL A 1231 15.63 -32.28 22.13
C VAL A 1231 15.30 -31.47 23.38
N ASP A 1232 16.30 -31.31 24.24
CA ASP A 1232 16.25 -30.60 25.52
C ASP A 1232 16.65 -29.12 25.43
N VAL A 1233 17.23 -28.69 24.29
CA VAL A 1233 17.64 -27.30 24.01
C VAL A 1233 16.94 -26.83 22.73
N PRO A 1234 16.26 -25.67 22.72
CA PRO A 1234 15.65 -25.13 21.51
C PRO A 1234 16.69 -24.59 20.53
N ASN A 1235 16.36 -24.61 19.24
CA ASN A 1235 17.06 -23.85 18.21
C ASN A 1235 16.11 -22.83 17.58
N ILE A 1236 16.37 -21.55 17.89
CA ILE A 1236 15.60 -20.39 17.41
C ILE A 1236 16.46 -19.37 16.63
N ASP A 1237 17.72 -19.70 16.29
CA ASP A 1237 18.59 -18.85 15.46
C ASP A 1237 19.23 -19.69 14.33
N GLY A 1238 18.35 -20.29 13.53
CA GLY A 1238 18.65 -21.17 12.41
C GLY A 1238 19.13 -20.48 11.13
N PRO A 1239 19.42 -21.27 10.09
CA PRO A 1239 20.06 -20.78 8.86
C PRO A 1239 19.15 -19.85 8.06
N VAL A 1240 19.69 -18.70 7.62
CA VAL A 1240 18.98 -17.67 6.85
C VAL A 1240 19.42 -17.70 5.37
N PRO A 1241 18.50 -17.81 4.40
CA PRO A 1241 18.87 -17.89 2.99
C PRO A 1241 19.56 -16.63 2.46
N GLY A 1242 20.81 -16.78 1.98
CA GLY A 1242 21.60 -15.73 1.35
C GLY A 1242 22.72 -15.14 2.22
N ASP A 1243 22.73 -15.44 3.52
CA ASP A 1243 23.84 -15.09 4.41
C ASP A 1243 25.10 -15.89 4.01
N THR A 1244 26.11 -15.19 3.49
CA THR A 1244 27.37 -15.77 2.98
C THR A 1244 28.60 -15.14 3.64
N GLU A 1245 28.43 -14.59 4.85
CA GLU A 1245 29.51 -14.21 5.76
C GLU A 1245 29.58 -15.16 6.97
N SER A 1246 30.77 -15.26 7.58
CA SER A 1246 31.11 -16.08 8.75
C SER A 1246 31.06 -17.62 8.64
N LEU A 1247 31.45 -18.20 7.49
CA LEU A 1247 32.06 -19.54 7.43
C LEU A 1247 33.48 -19.48 6.86
N GLY A 1248 34.39 -18.87 7.63
CA GLY A 1248 35.83 -18.87 7.40
C GLY A 1248 36.48 -17.49 7.60
N GLY A 1249 37.31 -17.35 8.63
CA GLY A 1249 38.05 -16.11 8.95
C GLY A 1249 38.11 -15.85 10.45
#